data_AF-A0A2N6P217-F1
#
_entry.id   AF-A0A2N6P217-F1
#
_cell.length_a   1.000
_cell.length_b   1.000
_cell.length_c   1.000
_cell.angle_alpha   90.00
_cell.angle_beta   90.00
_cell.angle_gamma   90.00
#
_symmetry.space_group_name_H-M   'P 1'
#
loop_
_entity.id
_entity.type
_entity.pdbx_description
1 polymer ?
#
loop_
_entity_poly.entity_id
_entity_poly.type
_entity_poly.pdbx_seq_one_letter_code
_entity_poly.pdbx_strand_id
1 'polypeptide(L)'
;MPAVREAFAAQPLVVNGGDSFLTNGHAETPRKMPTQQQQQQQQQQRLNIIDIRGEQVDFNLKKEIANHLNPVSGHRTLPTLLLYDETGLQLFEDITYLDEYYLTNYEIELLKKHAAEIADLIPAGAMVVELGSGNLRKISLVLDAFEKIGKPIDYYALDLSQQELQRTLLQIPDYKHVRSHGLWGTYDDGKDWLKQFANSDRNITIIHLGSSIVQGNFSRDEAGAFLQGFAQVLKPADSIIIGIDSCCDPNKVYFILNGLRHANAVFGSEIFHLDDWKVIGEFIYDEDGGRHQAFLSPTKEVNILGTTIKQAERLKIEQSLKYSQVGGEKLWRTAGLKEVKRWRRGDDYGLHLLQKTDLPFSSLSSQYGSVLPTLNDWSALWQVWDIVTKGMLPDQELQEKPIKLRNACIFYLGHIPTFLDIQLSKVTNEAATEPAAYRAIFERGIDPDVDNPERCHDHSEVPEEWPPVQEITAYQGRVRARLEKLYADTDNGSPDTMPRSVARGIWVAFEHEIMHIETLLYMMLQSDKTLPPPHTPMPDFATLSAAARRARVPNAWVDVPEQTVVIGMNDPEDGTDPTVNFGWDNEKPERKEKVHAFQAKARPITNEDVSKISPHPLLFNSEIHAEPSNLWVQYADYLYSTKNSAIPSSWSIVAEANNGSPLLNGASSEYPMQPYLKDKAVRTVYGLVPLKYALDWPVAASYDDLAGCAAWMGGRIPTMEEAKSIYTFAEKQKEASMHSKLSNRVPAVNA
;
A
#
# COMPACT_ATOMS: atom_id res chain seq x y z
N MET A 1 1.88 -16.56 -48.66
CA MET A 1 1.24 -17.25 -49.81
C MET A 1 -0.27 -17.33 -49.55
N PRO A 2 -1.13 -17.11 -50.55
CA PRO A 2 -2.43 -16.47 -50.35
C PRO A 2 -3.64 -17.40 -50.57
N ALA A 3 -4.63 -17.28 -49.69
CA ALA A 3 -6.06 -17.61 -49.85
C ALA A 3 -6.72 -16.95 -48.62
N VAL A 4 -7.68 -16.04 -48.69
CA VAL A 4 -8.97 -16.10 -49.37
C VAL A 4 -9.44 -14.64 -49.55
N ARG A 5 -9.54 -14.18 -50.80
CA ARG A 5 -10.35 -13.02 -51.21
C ARG A 5 -11.50 -13.59 -52.04
N GLU A 6 -12.63 -12.88 -52.03
CA GLU A 6 -13.81 -13.04 -52.87
C GLU A 6 -14.88 -14.03 -52.39
N ALA A 7 -15.90 -13.48 -51.72
CA ALA A 7 -17.28 -13.79 -52.05
C ALA A 7 -18.17 -12.61 -51.60
N PHE A 8 -18.90 -12.04 -52.56
CA PHE A 8 -20.24 -11.45 -52.48
C PHE A 8 -20.35 -10.16 -53.29
N ALA A 9 -20.61 -10.35 -54.59
CA ALA A 9 -21.20 -9.36 -55.48
C ALA A 9 -22.53 -9.88 -56.04
N ALA A 10 -23.58 -9.09 -55.81
CA ALA A 10 -24.69 -8.74 -56.71
C ALA A 10 -25.72 -9.78 -57.24
N GLN A 11 -26.99 -9.49 -56.87
CA GLN A 11 -28.25 -9.45 -57.68
C GLN A 11 -29.07 -10.74 -57.94
N PRO A 12 -30.39 -10.66 -58.29
CA PRO A 12 -31.38 -9.56 -58.24
C PRO A 12 -32.80 -9.93 -57.68
N LEU A 13 -33.66 -8.90 -57.57
CA LEU A 13 -35.10 -8.92 -57.26
C LEU A 13 -35.97 -9.68 -58.27
N VAL A 14 -37.01 -10.35 -57.76
CA VAL A 14 -38.18 -10.83 -58.54
C VAL A 14 -39.46 -10.30 -57.89
N VAL A 15 -40.34 -9.71 -58.71
CA VAL A 15 -41.67 -9.19 -58.38
C VAL A 15 -42.73 -10.08 -59.04
N ASN A 16 -43.82 -10.41 -58.31
CA ASN A 16 -45.18 -10.78 -58.77
C ASN A 16 -45.98 -11.17 -57.49
N GLY A 17 -47.23 -10.82 -57.19
CA GLY A 17 -48.32 -10.09 -57.86
C GLY A 17 -49.68 -10.66 -57.38
N GLY A 18 -50.58 -9.81 -56.85
CA GLY A 18 -52.05 -10.02 -56.64
C GLY A 18 -52.49 -10.90 -55.44
N ASP A 19 -53.61 -10.69 -54.73
CA ASP A 19 -54.69 -9.71 -54.86
C ASP A 19 -55.62 -9.68 -53.60
N SER A 20 -56.19 -8.50 -53.33
CA SER A 20 -57.46 -8.13 -52.63
C SER A 20 -57.91 -8.74 -51.28
N PHE A 21 -58.19 -7.89 -50.28
CA PHE A 21 -59.54 -7.65 -49.70
C PHE A 21 -59.58 -6.45 -48.72
N LEU A 22 -60.19 -5.37 -49.21
CA LEU A 22 -60.99 -4.26 -48.62
C LEU A 22 -61.03 -3.91 -47.10
N THR A 23 -60.95 -2.58 -46.89
CA THR A 23 -61.63 -1.66 -45.93
C THR A 23 -61.18 -1.57 -44.47
N ASN A 24 -60.53 -0.46 -44.07
CA ASN A 24 -61.15 0.80 -43.61
C ASN A 24 -60.06 1.77 -43.12
N GLY A 25 -60.21 3.05 -43.44
CA GLY A 25 -59.16 4.06 -43.27
C GLY A 25 -59.03 4.66 -41.88
N HIS A 26 -57.80 5.07 -41.55
CA HIS A 26 -57.50 6.32 -40.88
C HIS A 26 -56.17 6.84 -41.45
N ALA A 27 -56.16 8.10 -41.87
CA ALA A 27 -54.98 8.75 -42.42
C ALA A 27 -54.00 9.10 -41.29
N GLU A 28 -52.88 8.38 -41.23
CA GLU A 28 -51.68 8.83 -40.52
C GLU A 28 -50.62 9.24 -41.55
N THR A 29 -50.22 10.51 -41.48
CA THR A 29 -49.03 11.05 -42.16
C THR A 29 -47.80 10.18 -41.87
N PRO A 30 -46.97 9.82 -42.87
CA PRO A 30 -45.78 9.02 -42.63
C PRO A 30 -44.79 9.82 -41.77
N ARG A 31 -44.47 9.33 -40.56
CA ARG A 31 -43.29 9.79 -39.83
C ARG A 31 -42.07 9.56 -40.73
N LYS A 32 -41.48 10.65 -41.23
CA LYS A 32 -40.19 10.60 -41.93
C LYS A 32 -39.18 9.89 -41.05
N MET A 33 -38.56 8.82 -41.56
CA MET A 33 -37.39 8.24 -40.91
C MET A 33 -36.31 9.33 -40.81
N PRO A 34 -35.65 9.49 -39.64
CA PRO A 34 -34.64 10.52 -39.46
C PRO A 34 -33.50 10.31 -40.47
N THR A 35 -33.08 11.39 -41.12
CA THR A 35 -31.94 11.39 -42.02
C THR A 35 -30.66 10.98 -41.27
N GLN A 36 -29.65 10.43 -41.96
CA GLN A 36 -28.36 10.06 -41.34
C GLN A 36 -27.74 11.21 -40.51
N GLN A 37 -27.98 12.46 -40.89
CA GLN A 37 -27.57 13.64 -40.11
C GLN A 37 -28.34 13.83 -38.79
N GLN A 38 -29.61 13.46 -38.72
CA GLN A 38 -30.40 13.50 -37.48
C GLN A 38 -30.05 12.34 -36.55
N GLN A 39 -29.67 11.17 -37.09
CA GLN A 39 -29.11 10.07 -36.30
C GLN A 39 -27.70 10.42 -35.76
N GLN A 40 -26.85 11.07 -36.55
CA GLN A 40 -25.55 11.58 -36.08
C GLN A 40 -25.69 12.67 -35.01
N GLN A 41 -26.65 13.59 -35.15
CA GLN A 41 -26.91 14.61 -34.12
C GLN A 41 -27.50 14.02 -32.82
N GLN A 42 -28.35 12.99 -32.90
CA GLN A 42 -28.82 12.27 -31.71
C GLN A 42 -27.71 11.41 -31.06
N GLN A 43 -26.78 10.85 -31.84
CA GLN A 43 -25.59 10.17 -31.32
C GLN A 43 -24.59 11.14 -30.67
N GLN A 44 -24.39 12.34 -31.22
CA GLN A 44 -23.55 13.38 -30.60
C GLN A 44 -24.14 13.94 -29.30
N GLN A 45 -25.47 14.01 -29.15
CA GLN A 45 -26.11 14.41 -27.89
C GLN A 45 -25.99 13.36 -26.77
N ARG A 46 -25.64 12.11 -27.10
CA ARG A 46 -25.48 11.01 -26.14
C ARG A 46 -24.10 10.96 -25.48
N LEU A 47 -23.09 11.59 -26.09
CA LEU A 47 -21.71 11.58 -25.63
C LEU A 47 -21.44 12.79 -24.73
N ASN A 48 -21.39 12.58 -23.41
CA ASN A 48 -20.95 13.60 -22.47
C ASN A 48 -19.43 13.53 -22.29
N ILE A 49 -18.69 14.24 -23.15
CA ILE A 49 -17.23 14.38 -23.04
C ILE A 49 -16.93 15.75 -22.43
N ILE A 50 -16.24 15.73 -21.30
CA ILE A 50 -15.83 16.90 -20.54
C ILE A 50 -14.37 17.21 -20.89
N ASP A 51 -14.11 18.42 -21.40
CA ASP A 51 -12.75 18.91 -21.59
C ASP A 51 -12.20 19.41 -20.25
N ILE A 52 -11.14 18.76 -19.76
CA ILE A 52 -10.51 19.06 -18.47
C ILE A 52 -9.10 19.62 -18.62
N ARG A 53 -8.64 19.86 -19.85
CA ARG A 53 -7.27 20.32 -20.12
C ARG A 53 -7.04 21.74 -19.61
N GLY A 54 -5.94 21.97 -18.89
CA GLY A 54 -5.48 23.30 -18.52
C GLY A 54 -4.89 24.11 -19.69
N GLU A 55 -4.71 25.43 -19.51
CA GLU A 55 -4.16 26.37 -20.53
C GLU A 55 -2.69 26.10 -20.97
N GLN A 56 -2.04 25.03 -20.47
CA GLN A 56 -0.57 24.91 -20.43
C GLN A 56 0.05 23.80 -21.29
N VAL A 57 -0.67 23.07 -22.15
CA VAL A 57 -0.05 21.92 -22.82
C VAL A 57 -0.24 21.90 -24.32
N ASP A 58 0.54 22.73 -25.01
CA ASP A 58 0.90 22.49 -26.42
C ASP A 58 2.12 21.54 -26.43
N PHE A 59 1.87 20.23 -26.46
CA PHE A 59 2.90 19.19 -26.45
C PHE A 59 3.72 19.25 -27.76
N ASN A 60 4.89 19.91 -27.74
CA ASN A 60 5.75 20.00 -28.92
C ASN A 60 6.67 18.78 -29.03
N LEU A 61 6.12 17.68 -29.57
CA LEU A 61 6.82 16.40 -29.76
C LEU A 61 8.14 16.54 -30.53
N LYS A 62 8.25 17.51 -31.47
CA LYS A 62 9.50 17.78 -32.21
C LYS A 62 10.63 18.26 -31.30
N LYS A 63 10.30 19.11 -30.33
CA LYS A 63 11.27 19.64 -29.35
C LYS A 63 11.73 18.54 -28.39
N GLU A 64 10.83 17.65 -27.97
CA GLU A 64 11.21 16.50 -27.15
C GLU A 64 12.13 15.53 -27.88
N ILE A 65 11.83 15.18 -29.13
CA ILE A 65 12.69 14.27 -29.91
C ILE A 65 14.11 14.85 -30.02
N ALA A 66 14.22 16.16 -30.31
CA ALA A 66 15.52 16.83 -30.40
C ALA A 66 16.29 16.83 -29.06
N ASN A 67 15.59 17.07 -27.94
CA ASN A 67 16.19 17.08 -26.60
C ASN A 67 16.65 15.68 -26.15
N HIS A 68 15.87 14.63 -26.41
CA HIS A 68 16.21 13.26 -26.00
C HIS A 68 17.30 12.63 -26.89
N LEU A 69 17.42 13.09 -28.14
CA LEU A 69 18.54 12.75 -29.01
C LEU A 69 19.83 13.46 -28.57
N ASN A 70 19.78 14.66 -27.98
CA ASN A 70 20.93 15.41 -27.48
C ASN A 70 20.84 15.74 -25.98
N PRO A 71 20.94 14.74 -25.09
CA PRO A 71 20.84 14.96 -23.66
C PRO A 71 22.07 15.72 -23.12
N VAL A 72 21.84 16.62 -22.16
CA VAL A 72 22.91 17.38 -21.46
C VAL A 72 23.79 16.44 -20.62
N SER A 73 23.24 15.32 -20.14
CA SER A 73 23.96 14.22 -19.51
C SER A 73 23.14 12.92 -19.61
N GLY A 74 23.80 11.76 -19.71
CA GLY A 74 23.14 10.45 -19.82
C GLY A 74 23.11 9.87 -21.24
N HIS A 75 22.44 8.73 -21.40
CA HIS A 75 22.29 8.03 -22.68
C HIS A 75 21.19 8.66 -23.54
N ARG A 76 21.34 8.60 -24.87
CA ARG A 76 20.30 9.05 -25.81
C ARG A 76 19.06 8.19 -25.70
N THR A 77 17.89 8.81 -25.74
CA THR A 77 16.60 8.12 -25.61
C THR A 77 15.58 8.66 -26.64
N LEU A 78 14.45 7.97 -26.78
CA LEU A 78 13.30 8.44 -27.56
C LEU A 78 12.03 8.39 -26.70
N PRO A 79 11.13 9.38 -26.81
CA PRO A 79 9.86 9.37 -26.08
C PRO A 79 8.99 8.18 -26.47
N THR A 80 8.46 7.46 -25.48
CA THR A 80 7.55 6.33 -25.71
C THR A 80 6.23 6.77 -26.34
N LEU A 81 5.84 8.04 -26.19
CA LEU A 81 4.67 8.64 -26.86
C LEU A 81 4.73 8.51 -28.39
N LEU A 82 5.93 8.37 -28.96
CA LEU A 82 6.09 8.10 -30.39
C LEU A 82 5.48 6.75 -30.83
N LEU A 83 5.29 5.81 -29.91
CA LEU A 83 4.72 4.51 -30.23
C LEU A 83 3.19 4.54 -30.41
N TYR A 84 2.51 5.58 -29.93
CA TYR A 84 1.05 5.62 -29.77
C TYR A 84 0.35 6.67 -30.66
N ASP A 85 0.73 6.78 -31.94
CA ASP A 85 -0.10 7.48 -32.93
C ASP A 85 -1.36 6.67 -33.29
N GLU A 86 -2.22 7.19 -34.16
CA GLU A 86 -3.43 6.46 -34.62
C GLU A 86 -3.07 5.04 -35.14
N THR A 87 -2.00 4.95 -35.93
CA THR A 87 -1.49 3.67 -36.44
C THR A 87 -0.93 2.80 -35.32
N GLY A 88 -0.17 3.39 -34.39
CA GLY A 88 0.43 2.71 -33.25
C GLY A 88 -0.60 2.17 -32.25
N LEU A 89 -1.70 2.89 -32.03
CA LEU A 89 -2.82 2.45 -31.21
C LEU A 89 -3.55 1.26 -31.84
N GLN A 90 -3.75 1.26 -33.17
CA GLN A 90 -4.32 0.11 -33.89
C GLN A 90 -3.38 -1.11 -33.83
N LEU A 91 -2.07 -0.89 -34.01
CA LEU A 91 -1.09 -1.95 -33.87
C LEU A 91 -1.01 -2.49 -32.44
N PHE A 92 -1.13 -1.62 -31.44
CA PHE A 92 -1.21 -2.04 -30.05
C PHE A 92 -2.48 -2.85 -29.79
N GLU A 93 -3.62 -2.43 -30.34
CA GLU A 93 -4.87 -3.18 -30.29
C GLU A 93 -4.68 -4.60 -30.87
N ASP A 94 -4.10 -4.73 -32.07
CA ASP A 94 -3.79 -6.01 -32.68
C ASP A 94 -2.85 -6.86 -31.81
N ILE A 95 -1.83 -6.25 -31.21
CA ILE A 95 -0.91 -6.92 -30.28
C ILE A 95 -1.67 -7.49 -29.09
N THR A 96 -2.68 -6.80 -28.56
CA THR A 96 -3.45 -7.30 -27.41
C THR A 96 -4.26 -8.59 -27.69
N TYR A 97 -4.39 -8.98 -28.96
CA TYR A 97 -5.01 -10.24 -29.37
C TYR A 97 -4.01 -11.37 -29.61
N LEU A 98 -2.70 -11.09 -29.65
CA LEU A 98 -1.66 -12.10 -29.86
C LEU A 98 -1.47 -12.96 -28.59
N ASP A 99 -1.28 -14.27 -28.78
CA ASP A 99 -1.04 -15.21 -27.69
C ASP A 99 0.30 -14.93 -26.98
N GLU A 100 1.27 -14.37 -27.71
CA GLU A 100 2.56 -13.92 -27.19
C GLU A 100 2.41 -12.74 -26.22
N TYR A 101 1.39 -11.88 -26.41
CA TYR A 101 1.04 -10.77 -25.51
C TYR A 101 0.07 -11.23 -24.42
N TYR A 102 0.57 -12.06 -23.51
CA TYR A 102 -0.25 -12.65 -22.43
C TYR A 102 -0.96 -11.63 -21.53
N LEU A 103 -0.40 -10.42 -21.38
CA LEU A 103 -0.81 -9.43 -20.37
C LEU A 103 -2.30 -9.09 -20.44
N THR A 104 -2.81 -8.74 -21.62
CA THR A 104 -4.22 -8.35 -21.80
C THR A 104 -5.15 -9.53 -21.57
N ASN A 105 -4.80 -10.72 -22.06
CA ASN A 105 -5.61 -11.91 -21.89
C ASN A 105 -5.62 -12.38 -20.42
N TYR A 106 -4.50 -12.24 -19.70
CA TYR A 106 -4.39 -12.56 -18.28
C TYR A 106 -5.24 -11.63 -17.43
N GLU A 107 -5.19 -10.33 -17.73
CA GLU A 107 -6.02 -9.32 -17.07
C GLU A 107 -7.51 -9.56 -17.34
N ILE A 108 -7.90 -9.84 -18.59
CA ILE A 108 -9.29 -10.16 -18.96
C ILE A 108 -9.80 -11.40 -18.24
N GLU A 109 -8.99 -12.46 -18.12
CA GLU A 109 -9.41 -13.67 -17.40
C GLU A 109 -9.67 -13.40 -15.92
N LEU A 110 -8.80 -12.62 -15.26
CA LEU A 110 -9.00 -12.22 -13.88
C LEU A 110 -10.25 -11.36 -13.71
N LEU A 111 -10.45 -10.37 -14.58
CA LEU A 111 -11.65 -9.54 -14.56
C LEU A 111 -12.92 -10.38 -14.77
N LYS A 112 -12.94 -11.33 -15.71
CA LYS A 112 -14.10 -12.23 -15.88
C LYS A 112 -14.43 -13.03 -14.63
N LYS A 113 -13.40 -13.50 -13.92
CA LYS A 113 -13.56 -14.31 -12.71
C LYS A 113 -13.99 -13.48 -11.49
N HIS A 114 -13.50 -12.24 -11.37
CA HIS A 114 -13.62 -11.43 -10.17
C HIS A 114 -14.45 -10.14 -10.34
N ALA A 115 -14.99 -9.84 -11.52
CA ALA A 115 -15.76 -8.60 -11.76
C ALA A 115 -16.97 -8.45 -10.83
N ALA A 116 -17.69 -9.54 -10.53
CA ALA A 116 -18.81 -9.50 -9.59
C ALA A 116 -18.35 -9.12 -8.17
N GLU A 117 -17.21 -9.65 -7.73
CA GLU A 117 -16.61 -9.33 -6.44
C GLU A 117 -16.06 -7.90 -6.39
N ILE A 118 -15.45 -7.43 -7.48
CA ILE A 118 -14.99 -6.04 -7.62
C ILE A 118 -16.18 -5.06 -7.53
N ALA A 119 -17.28 -5.36 -8.25
CA ALA A 119 -18.48 -4.53 -8.23
C ALA A 119 -19.20 -4.54 -6.87
N ASP A 120 -19.11 -5.63 -6.11
CA ASP A 120 -19.64 -5.72 -4.75
C ASP A 120 -18.88 -4.79 -3.78
N LEU A 121 -17.54 -4.78 -3.88
CA LEU A 121 -16.66 -3.96 -3.02
C LEU A 121 -16.81 -2.45 -3.24
N ILE A 122 -17.15 -2.01 -4.46
CA ILE A 122 -17.28 -0.58 -4.79
C ILE A 122 -18.69 -0.10 -4.40
N PRO A 123 -18.86 0.88 -3.49
CA PRO A 123 -20.18 1.27 -2.96
C PRO A 123 -21.11 1.87 -4.02
N ALA A 124 -22.43 1.83 -3.75
CA ALA A 124 -23.43 2.38 -4.66
C ALA A 124 -23.33 3.90 -4.73
N GLY A 125 -23.49 4.48 -5.93
CA GLY A 125 -23.34 5.91 -6.18
C GLY A 125 -21.88 6.37 -6.34
N ALA A 126 -20.91 5.44 -6.31
CA ALA A 126 -19.50 5.75 -6.51
C ALA A 126 -19.21 6.27 -7.92
N MET A 127 -18.14 7.07 -8.01
CA MET A 127 -17.52 7.51 -9.27
C MET A 127 -16.37 6.58 -9.61
N VAL A 128 -16.46 5.89 -10.75
CA VAL A 128 -15.43 4.98 -11.25
C VAL A 128 -14.65 5.71 -12.35
N VAL A 129 -13.40 6.04 -12.10
CA VAL A 129 -12.55 6.78 -13.05
C VAL A 129 -11.48 5.85 -13.61
N GLU A 130 -11.53 5.57 -14.91
CA GLU A 130 -10.49 4.78 -15.59
C GLU A 130 -9.42 5.69 -16.17
N LEU A 131 -8.18 5.48 -15.73
CA LEU A 131 -7.01 6.20 -16.26
C LEU A 131 -6.45 5.44 -17.46
N GLY A 132 -6.52 6.05 -18.65
CA GLY A 132 -6.03 5.46 -19.90
C GLY A 132 -7.02 4.43 -20.45
N SER A 133 -8.19 4.92 -20.84
CA SER A 133 -9.36 4.09 -21.16
C SER A 133 -9.18 3.15 -22.37
N GLY A 134 -8.38 3.54 -23.37
CA GLY A 134 -8.07 2.70 -24.53
C GLY A 134 -9.31 2.04 -25.14
N ASN A 135 -9.22 0.74 -25.47
CA ASN A 135 -10.28 0.01 -26.18
C ASN A 135 -11.47 -0.45 -25.29
N LEU A 136 -11.58 -0.05 -24.02
CA LEU A 136 -12.69 -0.36 -23.08
C LEU A 136 -13.10 -1.85 -22.92
N ARG A 137 -12.45 -2.79 -23.62
CA ARG A 137 -12.75 -4.23 -23.64
C ARG A 137 -12.63 -4.85 -22.26
N LYS A 138 -11.71 -4.34 -21.46
CA LYS A 138 -11.44 -4.81 -20.10
C LYS A 138 -12.49 -4.28 -19.13
N ILE A 139 -12.71 -2.96 -19.15
CA ILE A 139 -13.63 -2.31 -18.21
C ILE A 139 -15.08 -2.72 -18.44
N SER A 140 -15.46 -3.02 -19.69
CA SER A 140 -16.81 -3.49 -20.03
C SER A 140 -17.25 -4.69 -19.19
N LEU A 141 -16.33 -5.59 -18.83
CA LEU A 141 -16.61 -6.74 -17.95
C LEU A 141 -17.02 -6.31 -16.53
N VAL A 142 -16.42 -5.22 -16.03
CA VAL A 142 -16.71 -4.65 -14.71
C VAL A 142 -18.03 -3.87 -14.77
N LEU A 143 -18.26 -3.09 -15.83
CA LEU A 143 -19.53 -2.37 -16.05
C LEU A 143 -20.72 -3.32 -16.17
N ASP A 144 -20.56 -4.43 -16.91
CA ASP A 144 -21.56 -5.51 -16.99
C ASP A 144 -21.88 -6.12 -15.62
N ALA A 145 -20.89 -6.23 -14.74
CA ALA A 145 -21.10 -6.74 -13.39
C ALA A 145 -21.91 -5.75 -12.53
N PHE A 146 -21.63 -4.44 -12.62
CA PHE A 146 -22.43 -3.41 -11.95
C PHE A 146 -23.90 -3.42 -12.42
N GLU A 147 -24.12 -3.52 -13.73
CA GLU A 147 -25.46 -3.57 -14.30
C GLU A 147 -26.22 -4.83 -13.82
N LYS A 148 -25.57 -6.00 -13.80
CA LYS A 148 -26.18 -7.25 -13.31
C LYS A 148 -26.57 -7.19 -11.83
N ILE A 149 -25.79 -6.49 -11.02
CA ILE A 149 -26.08 -6.29 -9.59
C ILE A 149 -27.15 -5.21 -9.38
N GLY A 150 -27.40 -4.35 -10.38
CA GLY A 150 -28.34 -3.23 -10.30
C GLY A 150 -27.82 -2.05 -9.48
N LYS A 151 -26.49 -1.92 -9.37
CA LYS A 151 -25.83 -0.92 -8.52
C LYS A 151 -25.57 0.36 -9.31
N PRO A 152 -26.14 1.51 -8.92
CA PRO A 152 -25.97 2.74 -9.68
C PRO A 152 -24.53 3.27 -9.55
N ILE A 153 -23.85 3.53 -10.67
CA ILE A 153 -22.50 4.10 -10.69
C ILE A 153 -22.32 5.10 -11.84
N ASP A 154 -21.43 6.07 -11.66
CA ASP A 154 -20.98 6.97 -12.73
C ASP A 154 -19.56 6.57 -13.15
N TYR A 155 -19.41 6.17 -14.41
CA TYR A 155 -18.15 5.77 -15.03
C TYR A 155 -17.56 6.90 -15.87
N TYR A 156 -16.28 7.20 -15.67
CA TYR A 156 -15.52 8.23 -16.37
C TYR A 156 -14.30 7.60 -17.05
N ALA A 157 -14.28 7.65 -18.38
CA ALA A 157 -13.14 7.24 -19.20
C ALA A 157 -12.20 8.43 -19.42
N LEU A 158 -10.97 8.38 -18.90
CA LEU A 158 -9.97 9.43 -19.11
C LEU A 158 -8.95 9.04 -20.19
N ASP A 159 -8.80 9.90 -21.20
CA ASP A 159 -7.87 9.69 -22.30
C ASP A 159 -7.39 11.01 -22.96
N LEU A 160 -6.27 10.93 -23.68
CA LEU A 160 -5.65 12.06 -24.39
C LEU A 160 -6.34 12.35 -25.73
N SER A 161 -6.86 11.33 -26.40
CA SER A 161 -7.48 11.44 -27.72
C SER A 161 -9.00 11.56 -27.62
N GLN A 162 -9.53 12.74 -27.99
CA GLN A 162 -10.97 12.97 -28.05
C GLN A 162 -11.67 12.02 -29.04
N GLN A 163 -11.03 11.71 -30.17
CA GLN A 163 -11.61 10.84 -31.20
C GLN A 163 -11.75 9.41 -30.71
N GLU A 164 -10.74 8.89 -29.99
CA GLU A 164 -10.82 7.55 -29.41
C GLU A 164 -11.87 7.49 -28.30
N LEU A 165 -11.95 8.51 -27.42
CA LEU A 165 -13.03 8.60 -26.43
C LEU A 165 -14.42 8.56 -27.06
N GLN A 166 -14.64 9.29 -28.17
CA GLN A 166 -15.91 9.23 -28.89
C GLN A 166 -16.18 7.84 -29.45
N ARG A 167 -15.18 7.24 -30.09
CA ARG A 167 -15.30 5.92 -30.73
C ARG A 167 -15.60 4.82 -29.71
N THR A 168 -14.96 4.84 -28.56
CA THR A 168 -15.03 3.76 -27.57
C THR A 168 -16.28 3.90 -26.70
N LEU A 169 -16.65 5.12 -26.28
CA LEU A 169 -17.90 5.37 -25.55
C LEU A 169 -19.15 5.01 -26.38
N LEU A 170 -19.10 5.11 -27.72
CA LEU A 170 -20.17 4.66 -28.61
C LEU A 170 -20.33 3.13 -28.65
N GLN A 171 -19.31 2.37 -28.27
CA GLN A 171 -19.36 0.91 -28.24
C GLN A 171 -19.95 0.36 -26.93
N ILE A 172 -20.06 1.21 -25.89
CA ILE A 172 -20.65 0.79 -24.61
C ILE A 172 -22.18 0.59 -24.77
N PRO A 173 -22.73 -0.55 -24.29
CA PRO A 173 -24.17 -0.78 -24.27
C PRO A 173 -24.96 0.27 -23.48
N ASP A 174 -26.26 0.42 -23.79
CA ASP A 174 -27.17 1.22 -22.97
C ASP A 174 -27.45 0.54 -21.63
N TYR A 175 -26.68 0.89 -20.61
CA TYR A 175 -26.89 0.44 -19.23
C TYR A 175 -27.97 1.27 -18.52
N LYS A 176 -28.75 0.65 -17.63
CA LYS A 176 -29.76 1.34 -16.83
C LYS A 176 -29.19 1.93 -15.54
N HIS A 177 -28.22 1.24 -14.96
CA HIS A 177 -27.62 1.59 -13.67
C HIS A 177 -26.26 2.28 -13.80
N VAL A 178 -25.58 2.10 -14.94
CA VAL A 178 -24.27 2.71 -15.21
C VAL A 178 -24.43 3.93 -16.12
N ARG A 179 -23.90 5.09 -15.71
CA ARG A 179 -23.80 6.28 -16.58
C ARG A 179 -22.36 6.46 -17.04
N SER A 180 -22.14 6.59 -18.34
CA SER A 180 -20.80 6.68 -18.92
C SER A 180 -20.50 8.12 -19.38
N HIS A 181 -19.31 8.59 -19.04
CA HIS A 181 -18.80 9.93 -19.32
C HIS A 181 -17.36 9.84 -19.86
N GLY A 182 -16.97 10.78 -20.71
CA GLY A 182 -15.58 10.93 -21.16
C GLY A 182 -14.90 12.12 -20.49
N LEU A 183 -13.64 11.96 -20.11
CA LEU A 183 -12.76 13.01 -19.62
C LEU A 183 -11.61 13.18 -20.62
N TRP A 184 -11.54 14.32 -21.28
CA TRP A 184 -10.49 14.63 -22.23
C TRP A 184 -9.40 15.44 -21.56
N GLY A 185 -8.23 14.83 -21.34
CA GLY A 185 -7.08 15.49 -20.74
C GLY A 185 -5.95 14.54 -20.34
N THR A 186 -4.91 15.10 -19.72
CA THR A 186 -3.78 14.33 -19.18
C THR A 186 -4.12 13.67 -17.84
N TYR A 187 -3.26 12.78 -17.35
CA TYR A 187 -3.40 12.24 -16.00
C TYR A 187 -3.35 13.33 -14.92
N ASP A 188 -2.54 14.37 -15.11
CA ASP A 188 -2.46 15.49 -14.18
C ASP A 188 -3.73 16.34 -14.19
N ASP A 189 -4.30 16.61 -15.37
CA ASP A 189 -5.61 17.27 -15.48
C ASP A 189 -6.70 16.44 -14.80
N GLY A 190 -6.66 15.11 -14.95
CA GLY A 190 -7.59 14.18 -14.28
C GLY A 190 -7.49 14.25 -12.76
N LYS A 191 -6.27 14.29 -12.23
CA LYS A 191 -5.99 14.48 -10.81
C LYS A 191 -6.53 15.82 -10.31
N ASP A 192 -6.33 16.91 -11.05
CA ASP A 192 -6.84 18.23 -10.67
C ASP A 192 -8.36 18.32 -10.75
N TRP A 193 -8.98 17.65 -11.73
CA TRP A 193 -10.42 17.51 -11.81
C TRP A 193 -11.00 16.75 -10.60
N LEU A 194 -10.34 15.66 -10.18
CA LEU A 194 -10.75 14.89 -8.99
C LEU A 194 -10.72 15.70 -7.69
N LYS A 195 -9.83 16.70 -7.56
CA LYS A 195 -9.76 17.58 -6.37
C LYS A 195 -11.07 18.31 -6.09
N GLN A 196 -11.86 18.59 -7.13
CA GLN A 196 -13.16 19.26 -7.00
C GLN A 196 -14.17 18.41 -6.20
N PHE A 197 -13.94 17.08 -6.15
CA PHE A 197 -14.80 16.12 -5.45
C PHE A 197 -14.23 15.65 -4.12
N ALA A 198 -13.07 16.17 -3.70
CA ALA A 198 -12.40 15.78 -2.46
C ALA A 198 -13.29 15.97 -1.21
N ASN A 199 -14.15 17.00 -1.22
CA ASN A 199 -15.10 17.29 -0.14
C ASN A 199 -16.52 16.76 -0.40
N SER A 200 -16.72 15.96 -1.46
CA SER A 200 -18.05 15.40 -1.76
C SER A 200 -18.32 14.14 -0.93
N ASP A 201 -19.59 13.83 -0.68
CA ASP A 201 -20.00 12.58 -0.02
C ASP A 201 -19.85 11.34 -0.92
N ARG A 202 -19.41 11.52 -2.17
CA ARG A 202 -19.28 10.42 -3.15
C ARG A 202 -17.95 9.68 -2.94
N ASN A 203 -17.99 8.35 -3.03
CA ASN A 203 -16.78 7.54 -3.07
C ASN A 203 -16.18 7.55 -4.48
N ILE A 204 -14.86 7.64 -4.56
CA ILE A 204 -14.11 7.61 -5.80
C ILE A 204 -13.37 6.28 -5.88
N THR A 205 -13.47 5.61 -7.03
CA THR A 205 -12.68 4.42 -7.35
C THR A 205 -11.90 4.66 -8.63
N ILE A 206 -10.59 4.76 -8.53
CA ILE A 206 -9.70 4.89 -9.69
C ILE A 206 -9.36 3.49 -10.17
N ILE A 207 -9.48 3.25 -11.48
CA ILE A 207 -9.11 1.98 -12.10
C ILE A 207 -8.00 2.26 -13.11
N HIS A 208 -6.90 1.53 -13.01
CA HIS A 208 -5.77 1.66 -13.91
C HIS A 208 -5.27 0.27 -14.34
N LEU A 209 -5.56 -0.08 -15.59
CA LEU A 209 -5.40 -1.42 -16.14
C LEU A 209 -4.25 -1.50 -17.14
N GLY A 210 -3.75 -2.71 -17.38
CA GLY A 210 -2.74 -3.01 -18.41
C GLY A 210 -1.31 -2.70 -17.98
N SER A 211 -1.07 -2.44 -16.69
CA SER A 211 0.25 -2.11 -16.15
C SER A 211 0.90 -0.89 -16.83
N SER A 212 0.09 0.05 -17.32
CA SER A 212 0.53 1.19 -18.14
C SER A 212 1.27 2.28 -17.36
N ILE A 213 0.96 2.51 -16.08
CA ILE A 213 1.80 3.32 -15.16
C ILE A 213 3.23 2.76 -15.03
N VAL A 214 3.40 1.50 -15.39
CA VAL A 214 4.66 0.75 -15.33
C VAL A 214 5.29 0.55 -16.72
N GLN A 215 4.56 0.88 -17.79
CA GLN A 215 5.00 0.85 -19.18
C GLN A 215 5.08 2.28 -19.73
N GLY A 216 6.30 2.79 -19.78
CA GLY A 216 6.60 4.20 -19.97
C GLY A 216 7.81 4.52 -19.12
N ASN A 217 8.66 5.44 -19.54
CA ASN A 217 9.99 5.67 -18.96
C ASN A 217 10.05 6.07 -17.47
N PHE A 218 8.99 5.88 -16.69
CA PHE A 218 8.98 6.03 -15.23
C PHE A 218 10.06 5.14 -14.58
N SER A 219 10.85 5.78 -13.72
CA SER A 219 11.60 5.14 -12.67
C SER A 219 10.65 4.64 -11.57
N ARG A 220 11.16 3.75 -10.69
CA ARG A 220 10.37 3.24 -9.56
C ARG A 220 9.90 4.37 -8.63
N ASP A 221 10.70 5.43 -8.50
CA ASP A 221 10.38 6.59 -7.67
C ASP A 221 9.31 7.47 -8.32
N GLU A 222 9.39 7.70 -9.63
CA GLU A 222 8.36 8.46 -10.34
C GLU A 222 7.02 7.71 -10.39
N ALA A 223 7.03 6.38 -10.51
CA ALA A 223 5.81 5.58 -10.39
C ALA A 223 5.18 5.70 -8.98
N GLY A 224 6.02 5.73 -7.93
CA GLY A 224 5.58 5.99 -6.56
C GLY A 224 4.99 7.39 -6.40
N ALA A 225 5.66 8.41 -6.93
CA ALA A 225 5.21 9.80 -6.89
C ALA A 225 3.90 10.03 -7.66
N PHE A 226 3.72 9.36 -8.81
CA PHE A 226 2.47 9.39 -9.57
C PHE A 226 1.31 8.85 -8.72
N LEU A 227 1.47 7.66 -8.13
CA LEU A 227 0.44 7.07 -7.26
C LEU A 227 0.17 7.92 -6.02
N GLN A 228 1.23 8.48 -5.43
CA GLN A 228 1.11 9.40 -4.30
C GLN A 228 0.26 10.63 -4.67
N GLY A 229 0.44 11.18 -5.87
CA GLY A 229 -0.33 12.31 -6.38
C GLY A 229 -1.85 12.04 -6.41
N PHE A 230 -2.26 10.82 -6.81
CA PHE A 230 -3.66 10.42 -6.72
C PHE A 230 -4.10 10.11 -5.29
N ALA A 231 -3.27 9.40 -4.52
CA ALA A 231 -3.56 9.06 -3.12
C ALA A 231 -3.82 10.29 -2.25
N GLN A 232 -3.16 11.42 -2.51
CA GLN A 232 -3.38 12.69 -1.81
C GLN A 232 -4.78 13.29 -2.06
N VAL A 233 -5.35 13.08 -3.26
CA VAL A 233 -6.68 13.58 -3.64
C VAL A 233 -7.79 12.67 -3.12
N LEU A 234 -7.48 11.40 -2.87
CA LEU A 234 -8.43 10.41 -2.37
C LEU A 234 -8.67 10.53 -0.86
N LYS A 235 -9.88 10.14 -0.45
CA LYS A 235 -10.27 9.93 0.95
C LYS A 235 -9.94 8.49 1.39
N PRO A 236 -9.94 8.19 2.70
CA PRO A 236 -9.69 6.83 3.20
C PRO A 236 -10.67 5.78 2.69
N ALA A 237 -11.92 6.18 2.44
CA ALA A 237 -12.96 5.30 1.91
C ALA A 237 -12.92 5.14 0.37
N ASP A 238 -12.05 5.88 -0.31
CA ASP A 238 -11.84 5.77 -1.75
C ASP A 238 -10.83 4.66 -2.05
N SER A 239 -10.81 4.18 -3.29
CA SER A 239 -9.95 3.06 -3.67
C SER A 239 -9.29 3.22 -5.02
N ILE A 240 -8.16 2.52 -5.21
CA ILE A 240 -7.45 2.41 -6.48
C ILE A 240 -7.35 0.93 -6.82
N ILE A 241 -7.82 0.54 -8.00
CA ILE A 241 -7.60 -0.79 -8.57
C ILE A 241 -6.51 -0.66 -9.63
N ILE A 242 -5.40 -1.35 -9.41
CA ILE A 242 -4.24 -1.31 -10.30
C ILE A 242 -3.83 -2.70 -10.75
N GLY A 243 -3.57 -2.85 -12.04
CA GLY A 243 -3.00 -4.05 -12.63
C GLY A 243 -1.48 -3.99 -12.72
N ILE A 244 -0.78 -4.97 -12.14
CA ILE A 244 0.68 -5.07 -12.15
C ILE A 244 1.13 -6.36 -12.81
N ASP A 245 2.14 -6.23 -13.67
CA ASP A 245 2.87 -7.33 -14.28
C ASP A 245 4.07 -7.77 -13.44
N SER A 246 4.14 -9.06 -13.14
CA SER A 246 5.16 -9.71 -12.32
C SER A 246 5.98 -10.75 -13.12
N CYS A 247 5.71 -10.90 -14.41
CA CYS A 247 6.39 -11.87 -15.26
C CYS A 247 7.87 -11.55 -15.47
N CYS A 248 8.73 -12.57 -15.31
CA CYS A 248 10.17 -12.47 -15.48
C CYS A 248 10.70 -13.12 -16.78
N ASP A 249 9.84 -13.46 -17.74
CA ASP A 249 10.26 -14.13 -18.98
C ASP A 249 10.92 -13.14 -19.97
N PRO A 250 12.22 -13.31 -20.31
CA PRO A 250 12.95 -12.39 -21.16
C PRO A 250 12.64 -12.52 -22.67
N ASN A 251 11.93 -13.56 -23.12
CA ASN A 251 11.75 -13.83 -24.55
C ASN A 251 10.62 -13.03 -25.22
N LYS A 252 10.06 -12.02 -24.55
CA LYS A 252 8.83 -11.32 -24.97
C LYS A 252 9.12 -9.84 -25.26
N VAL A 253 9.53 -9.54 -26.50
CA VAL A 253 9.90 -8.19 -26.98
C VAL A 253 8.89 -7.67 -28.01
N TYR A 254 8.49 -6.40 -27.92
CA TYR A 254 7.41 -5.81 -28.75
C TYR A 254 7.87 -4.75 -29.75
N PHE A 255 6.90 -4.26 -30.55
CA PHE A 255 7.04 -3.57 -31.83
C PHE A 255 7.62 -2.15 -31.74
N ILE A 256 8.93 -2.08 -31.57
CA ILE A 256 9.72 -0.85 -31.39
C ILE A 256 9.90 -0.03 -32.67
N LEU A 257 9.81 -0.66 -33.85
CA LEU A 257 10.03 0.01 -35.14
C LEU A 257 8.88 0.96 -35.55
N ASN A 258 7.70 0.90 -34.91
CA ASN A 258 6.64 1.89 -35.18
C ASN A 258 7.08 3.31 -34.83
N GLY A 259 7.77 3.46 -33.69
CA GLY A 259 8.12 4.77 -33.16
C GLY A 259 8.97 5.58 -34.13
N LEU A 260 9.83 4.90 -34.91
CA LEU A 260 10.63 5.53 -35.96
C LEU A 260 9.78 6.00 -37.15
N ARG A 261 8.72 5.27 -37.51
CA ARG A 261 7.76 5.70 -38.57
C ARG A 261 6.97 6.91 -38.15
N HIS A 262 6.46 6.91 -36.92
CA HIS A 262 5.70 8.04 -36.40
C HIS A 262 6.61 9.27 -36.26
N ALA A 263 7.86 9.11 -35.82
CA ALA A 263 8.83 10.21 -35.83
C ALA A 263 8.98 10.83 -37.23
N ASN A 264 9.09 10.02 -38.29
CA ASN A 264 9.12 10.54 -39.67
C ASN A 264 7.84 11.30 -40.05
N ALA A 265 6.67 10.79 -39.65
CA ALA A 265 5.39 11.45 -39.91
C ALA A 265 5.28 12.81 -39.18
N VAL A 266 5.73 12.89 -37.92
CA VAL A 266 5.74 14.11 -37.11
C VAL A 266 6.62 15.20 -37.74
N PHE A 267 7.79 14.82 -38.28
CA PHE A 267 8.69 15.76 -38.95
C PHE A 267 8.31 16.07 -40.41
N GLY A 268 7.44 15.27 -41.03
CA GLY A 268 7.02 15.45 -42.42
C GLY A 268 8.11 15.10 -43.44
N SER A 269 9.17 14.41 -43.02
CA SER A 269 10.29 13.96 -43.84
C SER A 269 10.84 12.64 -43.31
N GLU A 270 11.48 11.86 -44.18
CA GLU A 270 12.07 10.57 -43.81
C GLU A 270 13.43 10.80 -43.12
N ILE A 271 13.39 11.02 -41.81
CA ILE A 271 14.56 11.30 -40.97
C ILE A 271 15.21 10.00 -40.49
N PHE A 272 14.41 8.95 -40.27
CA PHE A 272 14.83 7.63 -39.83
C PHE A 272 14.53 6.60 -40.94
N HIS A 273 15.57 6.04 -41.58
CA HIS A 273 15.42 4.92 -42.49
C HIS A 273 15.34 3.60 -41.72
N LEU A 274 14.20 2.93 -41.71
CA LEU A 274 13.92 1.76 -40.85
C LEU A 274 14.93 0.61 -41.02
N ASP A 275 15.42 0.38 -42.24
CA ASP A 275 16.37 -0.71 -42.55
C ASP A 275 17.74 -0.50 -41.89
N ASP A 276 18.04 0.72 -41.46
CA ASP A 276 19.27 1.07 -40.78
C ASP A 276 19.21 0.81 -39.27
N TRP A 277 18.09 0.31 -38.73
CA TRP A 277 17.87 0.17 -37.29
C TRP A 277 17.58 -1.27 -36.87
N LYS A 278 18.30 -1.72 -35.84
CA LYS A 278 18.07 -3.00 -35.16
C LYS A 278 17.43 -2.77 -33.79
N VAL A 279 16.44 -3.60 -33.49
CA VAL A 279 15.79 -3.66 -32.17
C VAL A 279 16.55 -4.61 -31.25
N ILE A 280 16.82 -4.17 -30.02
CA ILE A 280 17.46 -4.96 -28.97
C ILE A 280 16.54 -4.92 -27.74
N GLY A 281 16.02 -6.07 -27.33
CA GLY A 281 15.31 -6.23 -26.06
C GLY A 281 16.25 -6.83 -25.01
N GLU A 282 16.26 -6.26 -23.81
CA GLU A 282 17.04 -6.75 -22.67
C GLU A 282 16.16 -6.82 -21.43
N PHE A 283 16.32 -7.90 -20.65
CA PHE A 283 15.68 -8.02 -19.34
C PHE A 283 16.74 -7.87 -18.24
N ILE A 284 16.49 -6.98 -17.29
CA ILE A 284 17.35 -6.80 -16.12
C ILE A 284 16.60 -7.31 -14.89
N TYR A 285 17.17 -8.30 -14.21
CA TYR A 285 16.65 -8.81 -12.94
C TYR A 285 17.04 -7.88 -11.79
N ASP A 286 16.09 -7.52 -10.94
CA ASP A 286 16.29 -6.82 -9.66
C ASP A 286 15.36 -7.40 -8.58
N GLU A 287 15.65 -7.13 -7.30
CA GLU A 287 14.85 -7.67 -6.16
C GLU A 287 13.40 -7.19 -6.17
N ASP A 288 13.18 -6.01 -6.75
CA ASP A 288 11.89 -5.36 -6.84
C ASP A 288 11.04 -5.89 -8.03
N GLY A 289 11.53 -6.87 -8.81
CA GLY A 289 10.78 -7.61 -9.86
C GLY A 289 11.44 -7.66 -11.24
N GLY A 290 12.44 -6.81 -11.48
CA GLY A 290 13.13 -6.67 -12.77
C GLY A 290 12.49 -5.63 -13.69
N ARG A 291 13.07 -5.47 -14.88
CA ARG A 291 12.58 -4.56 -15.92
C ARG A 291 12.95 -5.05 -17.31
N HIS A 292 12.03 -4.89 -18.23
CA HIS A 292 12.28 -5.05 -19.66
C HIS A 292 12.67 -3.70 -20.26
N GLN A 293 13.75 -3.67 -21.04
CA GLN A 293 14.26 -2.47 -21.70
C GLN A 293 14.38 -2.71 -23.19
N ALA A 294 13.89 -1.74 -23.95
CA ALA A 294 13.90 -1.74 -25.39
C ALA A 294 14.88 -0.69 -25.91
N PHE A 295 15.80 -1.12 -26.78
CA PHE A 295 16.77 -0.25 -27.43
C PHE A 295 16.67 -0.34 -28.95
N LEU A 296 16.94 0.78 -29.60
CA LEU A 296 17.17 0.93 -31.02
C LEU A 296 18.66 1.16 -31.25
N SER A 297 19.26 0.42 -32.18
CA SER A 297 20.68 0.56 -32.48
C SER A 297 20.91 0.59 -33.99
N PRO A 298 21.65 1.58 -34.52
CA PRO A 298 21.80 1.69 -35.95
C PRO A 298 22.86 0.70 -36.46
N THR A 299 22.59 0.07 -37.61
CA THR A 299 23.45 -0.92 -38.27
C THR A 299 24.64 -0.29 -38.98
N LYS A 300 24.57 1.03 -39.23
CA LYS A 300 25.63 1.88 -39.77
C LYS A 300 25.60 3.25 -39.08
N GLU A 301 26.61 4.07 -39.27
CA GLU A 301 26.58 5.45 -38.76
C GLU A 301 25.48 6.26 -39.48
N VAL A 302 24.65 6.96 -38.70
CA VAL A 302 23.51 7.74 -39.21
C VAL A 302 23.56 9.17 -38.67
N ASN A 303 23.18 10.14 -39.51
CA ASN A 303 23.07 11.54 -39.10
C ASN A 303 21.60 11.95 -39.07
N ILE A 304 21.09 12.20 -37.87
CA ILE A 304 19.69 12.54 -37.62
C ILE A 304 19.64 13.91 -36.96
N LEU A 305 18.89 14.83 -37.56
CA LEU A 305 18.69 16.19 -37.03
C LEU A 305 20.01 16.91 -36.66
N GLY A 306 21.06 16.74 -37.49
CA GLY A 306 22.37 17.35 -37.27
C GLY A 306 23.25 16.62 -36.23
N THR A 307 22.84 15.43 -35.80
CA THR A 307 23.51 14.65 -34.77
C THR A 307 23.97 13.31 -35.34
N THR A 308 25.28 13.05 -35.26
CA THR A 308 25.86 11.76 -35.66
C THR A 308 25.66 10.73 -34.55
N ILE A 309 24.96 9.64 -34.86
CA ILE A 309 24.79 8.47 -34.01
C ILE A 309 25.69 7.37 -34.57
N LYS A 310 26.59 6.86 -33.73
CA LYS A 310 27.58 5.86 -34.16
C LYS A 310 26.92 4.50 -34.38
N GLN A 311 27.52 3.71 -35.27
CA GLN A 311 27.15 2.30 -35.43
C GLN A 311 27.16 1.57 -34.08
N ALA A 312 26.14 0.74 -33.84
CA ALA A 312 25.95 -0.01 -32.60
C ALA A 312 25.68 0.83 -31.32
N GLU A 313 25.53 2.15 -31.43
CA GLU A 313 25.08 2.99 -30.31
C GLU A 313 23.65 2.60 -29.89
N ARG A 314 23.32 2.64 -28.59
CA ARG A 314 22.04 2.15 -28.08
C ARG A 314 21.15 3.32 -27.66
N LEU A 315 19.99 3.45 -28.30
CA LEU A 315 18.97 4.44 -27.99
C LEU A 315 17.81 3.77 -27.27
N LYS A 316 17.56 4.11 -26.02
CA LYS A 316 16.45 3.54 -25.26
C LYS A 316 15.12 4.17 -25.69
N ILE A 317 14.11 3.37 -26.00
CA ILE A 317 12.78 3.87 -26.44
C ILE A 317 11.65 3.54 -25.44
N GLU A 318 11.77 2.41 -24.75
CA GLU A 318 10.74 1.93 -23.85
C GLU A 318 11.37 1.17 -22.68
N GLN A 319 10.72 1.29 -21.53
CA GLN A 319 10.98 0.48 -20.37
C GLN A 319 9.64 0.02 -19.79
N SER A 320 9.58 -1.24 -19.43
CA SER A 320 8.50 -1.82 -18.64
C SER A 320 9.09 -2.35 -17.34
N LEU A 321 8.78 -1.71 -16.22
CA LEU A 321 9.16 -2.29 -14.92
C LEU A 321 8.26 -3.49 -14.63
N LYS A 322 8.82 -4.47 -13.92
CA LYS A 322 8.09 -5.61 -13.37
C LYS A 322 8.18 -5.50 -11.86
N TYR A 323 7.12 -5.93 -11.18
CA TYR A 323 7.08 -5.89 -9.72
C TYR A 323 6.98 -7.28 -9.12
N SER A 324 7.94 -7.61 -8.27
CA SER A 324 7.81 -8.72 -7.33
C SER A 324 6.79 -8.34 -6.25
N GLN A 325 6.36 -9.30 -5.44
CA GLN A 325 5.53 -9.00 -4.27
C GLN A 325 6.15 -7.91 -3.38
N VAL A 326 7.46 -8.02 -3.11
CA VAL A 326 8.20 -7.07 -2.28
C VAL A 326 8.26 -5.70 -2.95
N GLY A 327 8.53 -5.66 -4.26
CA GLY A 327 8.54 -4.42 -5.03
C GLY A 327 7.18 -3.71 -5.06
N GLY A 328 6.09 -4.47 -5.18
CA GLY A 328 4.72 -3.94 -5.10
C GLY A 328 4.42 -3.36 -3.72
N GLU A 329 4.72 -4.08 -2.64
CA GLU A 329 4.53 -3.59 -1.27
C GLU A 329 5.31 -2.30 -1.00
N LYS A 330 6.53 -2.18 -1.53
CA LYS A 330 7.33 -0.96 -1.45
C LYS A 330 6.68 0.18 -2.22
N LEU A 331 6.17 -0.08 -3.43
CA LEU A 331 5.45 0.92 -4.24
C LEU A 331 4.22 1.45 -3.50
N TRP A 332 3.42 0.57 -2.89
CA TRP A 332 2.23 0.96 -2.11
C TRP A 332 2.60 1.85 -0.93
N ARG A 333 3.62 1.44 -0.15
CA ARG A 333 4.09 2.22 1.01
C ARG A 333 4.59 3.60 0.61
N THR A 334 5.43 3.70 -0.43
CA THR A 334 5.92 4.99 -0.93
C THR A 334 4.78 5.89 -1.39
N ALA A 335 3.72 5.32 -1.97
CA ALA A 335 2.55 6.06 -2.41
C ALA A 335 1.58 6.46 -1.26
N GLY A 336 1.81 6.01 -0.02
CA GLY A 336 0.85 6.20 1.08
C GLY A 336 -0.40 5.33 0.94
N LEU A 337 -0.30 4.21 0.24
CA LEU A 337 -1.39 3.28 -0.05
C LEU A 337 -1.16 1.94 0.65
N LYS A 338 -2.26 1.26 1.01
CA LYS A 338 -2.25 -0.10 1.54
C LYS A 338 -3.06 -1.00 0.64
N GLU A 339 -2.52 -2.17 0.37
CA GLU A 339 -3.24 -3.23 -0.32
C GLU A 339 -4.29 -3.86 0.62
N VAL A 340 -5.54 -3.76 0.21
CA VAL A 340 -6.70 -4.33 0.92
C VAL A 340 -7.04 -5.70 0.35
N LYS A 341 -6.88 -5.85 -0.96
CA LYS A 341 -7.21 -7.10 -1.66
C LYS A 341 -6.33 -7.28 -2.88
N ARG A 342 -6.06 -8.55 -3.20
CA ARG A 342 -5.26 -8.95 -4.37
C ARG A 342 -5.93 -10.11 -5.08
N TRP A 343 -6.07 -10.00 -6.39
CA TRP A 343 -6.47 -11.07 -7.30
C TRP A 343 -5.30 -11.41 -8.19
N ARG A 344 -4.94 -12.70 -8.31
CA ARG A 344 -3.75 -13.11 -9.04
C ARG A 344 -4.02 -14.28 -9.97
N ARG A 345 -3.30 -14.30 -11.08
CA ARG A 345 -3.22 -15.45 -12.00
C ARG A 345 -1.79 -15.98 -11.98
N GLY A 346 -1.58 -17.07 -11.24
CA GLY A 346 -0.23 -17.57 -10.98
C GLY A 346 0.63 -16.52 -10.28
N ASP A 347 1.90 -16.48 -10.66
CA ASP A 347 2.88 -15.47 -10.19
C ASP A 347 3.17 -14.39 -11.25
N ASP A 348 2.49 -14.45 -12.42
CA ASP A 348 2.80 -13.59 -13.56
C ASP A 348 2.05 -12.25 -13.54
N TYR A 349 0.83 -12.21 -12.98
CA TYR A 349 -0.01 -11.01 -13.04
C TYR A 349 -0.98 -10.88 -11.86
N GLY A 350 -1.14 -9.66 -11.36
CA GLY A 350 -2.01 -9.32 -10.24
C GLY A 350 -2.86 -8.05 -10.45
N LEU A 351 -4.12 -8.09 -10.01
CA LEU A 351 -4.95 -6.93 -9.77
C LEU A 351 -4.95 -6.63 -8.26
N HIS A 352 -4.71 -5.37 -7.91
CA HIS A 352 -4.53 -4.94 -6.53
C HIS A 352 -5.55 -3.85 -6.21
N LEU A 353 -6.37 -4.06 -5.17
CA LEU A 353 -7.24 -3.05 -4.58
C LEU A 353 -6.47 -2.36 -3.46
N LEU A 354 -6.22 -1.07 -3.64
CA LEU A 354 -5.49 -0.22 -2.73
C LEU A 354 -6.43 0.82 -2.11
N GLN A 355 -6.16 1.18 -0.87
CA GLN A 355 -6.81 2.29 -0.19
C GLN A 355 -5.76 3.22 0.41
N LYS A 356 -6.13 4.48 0.60
CA LYS A 356 -5.27 5.46 1.26
C LYS A 356 -5.00 5.01 2.69
N THR A 357 -3.73 5.07 3.06
CA THR A 357 -3.31 4.83 4.44
C THR A 357 -3.04 6.19 5.06
N ASP A 358 -3.90 6.61 5.98
CA ASP A 358 -3.68 7.82 6.78
C ASP A 358 -2.66 7.60 7.91
N LEU A 359 -1.78 6.59 7.80
CA LEU A 359 -0.71 6.42 8.78
C LEU A 359 0.40 7.42 8.45
N PRO A 360 0.65 8.42 9.31
CA PRO A 360 1.67 9.43 9.04
C PRO A 360 3.10 8.95 9.30
N PHE A 361 3.23 7.87 10.07
CA PHE A 361 4.53 7.40 10.50
C PHE A 361 5.16 6.58 9.38
N SER A 362 6.09 7.18 8.67
CA SER A 362 6.95 6.44 7.76
C SER A 362 7.72 5.38 8.53
N SER A 363 7.69 4.13 8.06
CA SER A 363 8.53 3.06 8.60
C SER A 363 10.00 3.19 8.21
N LEU A 364 10.37 4.24 7.45
CA LEU A 364 11.74 4.51 7.03
C LEU A 364 12.43 5.36 8.11
N SER A 365 13.42 4.77 8.79
CA SER A 365 14.23 5.45 9.81
C SER A 365 14.90 6.72 9.29
N SER A 366 15.23 6.80 7.99
CA SER A 366 15.81 7.98 7.34
C SER A 366 14.85 9.16 7.24
N GLN A 367 13.54 8.94 7.35
CA GLN A 367 12.51 9.99 7.36
C GLN A 367 12.15 10.43 8.78
N TYR A 368 12.54 9.66 9.80
CA TYR A 368 12.34 9.95 11.22
C TYR A 368 13.48 10.79 11.85
N GLY A 369 14.30 11.44 11.02
CA GLY A 369 15.49 12.21 11.42
C GLY A 369 15.35 13.72 11.27
N SER A 370 14.13 14.27 11.26
CA SER A 370 13.95 15.72 11.21
C SER A 370 14.33 16.37 12.55
N VAL A 371 14.89 17.57 12.47
CA VAL A 371 15.28 18.38 13.65
C VAL A 371 14.05 18.76 14.49
N LEU A 372 12.87 18.77 13.88
CA LEU A 372 11.57 19.13 14.46
C LEU A 372 10.45 18.31 13.77
N PRO A 373 9.43 17.81 14.49
CA PRO A 373 8.25 17.23 13.87
C PRO A 373 7.51 18.28 13.04
N THR A 374 6.98 17.95 11.88
CA THR A 374 6.23 18.89 11.06
C THR A 374 4.78 19.05 11.56
N LEU A 375 4.08 20.10 11.14
CA LEU A 375 2.64 20.23 11.42
C LEU A 375 1.81 19.08 10.82
N ASN A 376 2.26 18.48 9.73
CA ASN A 376 1.62 17.30 9.16
C ASN A 376 1.77 16.08 10.09
N ASP A 377 2.95 15.91 10.70
CA ASP A 377 3.20 14.85 11.68
C ASP A 377 2.29 15.02 12.91
N TRP A 378 2.16 16.25 13.42
CA TRP A 378 1.24 16.58 14.52
C TRP A 378 -0.22 16.35 14.16
N SER A 379 -0.68 16.86 13.00
CA SER A 379 -2.06 16.70 12.54
C SER A 379 -2.45 15.23 12.48
N ALA A 380 -1.54 14.39 11.99
CA ALA A 380 -1.83 12.99 11.84
C ALA A 380 -1.66 12.19 13.14
N LEU A 381 -0.72 12.56 14.03
CA LEU A 381 -0.68 12.06 15.40
C LEU A 381 -2.00 12.35 16.13
N TRP A 382 -2.53 13.56 15.98
CA TRP A 382 -3.81 13.96 16.57
C TRP A 382 -4.99 13.20 15.98
N GLN A 383 -4.97 12.87 14.69
CA GLN A 383 -5.98 12.00 14.08
C GLN A 383 -5.94 10.60 14.67
N VAL A 384 -4.75 10.00 14.83
CA VAL A 384 -4.59 8.69 15.48
C VAL A 384 -5.07 8.75 16.93
N TRP A 385 -4.69 9.79 17.66
CA TRP A 385 -5.17 10.02 19.03
C TRP A 385 -6.70 10.07 19.09
N ASP A 386 -7.33 10.83 18.19
CA ASP A 386 -8.78 10.98 18.13
C ASP A 386 -9.47 9.66 17.73
N ILE A 387 -8.89 8.87 16.82
CA ILE A 387 -9.38 7.54 16.46
C ILE A 387 -9.39 6.62 17.69
N VAL A 388 -8.28 6.57 18.43
CA VAL A 388 -8.14 5.71 19.61
C VAL A 388 -9.09 6.17 20.72
N THR A 389 -9.14 7.47 21.01
CA THR A 389 -9.85 8.00 22.18
C THR A 389 -11.33 8.28 21.97
N LYS A 390 -11.77 8.62 20.74
CA LYS A 390 -13.18 8.93 20.42
C LYS A 390 -13.84 7.85 19.57
N GLY A 391 -13.05 7.10 18.80
CA GLY A 391 -13.56 6.04 17.92
C GLY A 391 -13.59 4.67 18.56
N MET A 392 -12.51 4.29 19.25
CA MET A 392 -12.34 2.94 19.82
C MET A 392 -12.80 2.83 21.29
N LEU A 393 -12.75 3.94 22.04
CA LEU A 393 -13.08 3.97 23.46
C LEU A 393 -14.50 4.54 23.69
N PRO A 394 -15.47 3.75 24.19
CA PRO A 394 -16.80 4.25 24.52
C PRO A 394 -16.77 5.20 25.73
N ASP A 395 -17.69 6.17 25.78
CA ASP A 395 -17.81 7.13 26.91
C ASP A 395 -17.92 6.45 28.28
N GLN A 396 -18.54 5.26 28.31
CA GLN A 396 -18.71 4.47 29.54
C GLN A 396 -17.38 3.94 30.10
N GLU A 397 -16.37 3.73 29.25
CA GLU A 397 -15.06 3.22 29.65
C GLU A 397 -14.09 4.32 30.07
N LEU A 398 -14.42 5.60 29.83
CA LEU A 398 -13.55 6.70 30.21
C LEU A 398 -13.26 6.72 31.72
N GLN A 399 -14.24 6.32 32.54
CA GLN A 399 -14.09 6.22 33.99
C GLN A 399 -13.53 4.88 34.47
N GLU A 400 -13.39 3.90 33.56
CA GLU A 400 -12.90 2.59 33.91
C GLU A 400 -11.38 2.55 33.98
N LYS A 401 -10.90 1.58 34.75
CA LYS A 401 -9.48 1.30 34.97
C LYS A 401 -9.21 -0.17 34.59
N PRO A 402 -9.08 -0.48 33.28
CA PRO A 402 -8.90 -1.85 32.81
C PRO A 402 -7.69 -2.56 33.44
N ILE A 403 -6.63 -1.78 33.76
CA ILE A 403 -5.43 -2.28 34.43
C ILE A 403 -5.29 -1.60 35.79
N LYS A 404 -5.23 -2.39 36.86
CA LYS A 404 -5.18 -1.90 38.26
C LYS A 404 -3.99 -0.98 38.57
N LEU A 405 -2.90 -1.09 37.84
CA LEU A 405 -1.71 -0.23 38.01
C LEU A 405 -1.73 1.02 37.11
N ARG A 406 -2.79 1.25 36.34
CA ARG A 406 -2.93 2.42 35.46
C ARG A 406 -3.98 3.41 35.96
N ASN A 407 -4.01 4.61 35.38
CA ASN A 407 -5.06 5.59 35.65
C ASN A 407 -6.34 5.23 34.88
N ALA A 408 -7.46 5.86 35.24
CA ALA A 408 -8.68 5.77 34.44
C ALA A 408 -8.44 6.33 33.04
N CYS A 409 -9.12 5.82 32.01
CA CYS A 409 -8.87 6.23 30.63
C CYS A 409 -9.04 7.75 30.40
N ILE A 410 -9.97 8.40 31.12
CA ILE A 410 -10.22 9.85 31.09
C ILE A 410 -9.00 10.68 31.49
N PHE A 411 -8.13 10.14 32.36
CA PHE A 411 -6.91 10.82 32.78
C PHE A 411 -6.03 11.16 31.57
N TYR A 412 -5.88 10.20 30.65
CA TYR A 412 -5.01 10.36 29.48
C TYR A 412 -5.50 11.46 28.53
N LEU A 413 -6.81 11.72 28.48
CA LEU A 413 -7.39 12.82 27.68
C LEU A 413 -6.93 14.20 28.15
N GLY A 414 -6.76 14.38 29.47
CA GLY A 414 -6.25 15.64 30.04
C GLY A 414 -4.73 15.65 30.16
N HIS A 415 -4.12 14.50 30.47
CA HIS A 415 -2.67 14.35 30.65
C HIS A 415 -1.87 14.78 29.43
N ILE A 416 -2.26 14.33 28.24
CA ILE A 416 -1.52 14.64 27.01
C ILE A 416 -1.49 16.13 26.68
N PRO A 417 -2.63 16.84 26.57
CA PRO A 417 -2.58 18.27 26.34
C PRO A 417 -1.92 19.02 27.49
N THR A 418 -2.07 18.57 28.74
CA THR A 418 -1.37 19.19 29.88
C THR A 418 0.14 19.01 29.80
N PHE A 419 0.64 17.84 29.42
CA PHE A 419 2.08 17.60 29.26
C PHE A 419 2.67 18.50 28.17
N LEU A 420 2.00 18.58 27.01
CA LEU A 420 2.40 19.48 25.92
C LEU A 420 2.42 20.95 26.40
N ASP A 421 1.37 21.40 27.11
CA ASP A 421 1.30 22.77 27.64
C ASP A 421 2.42 23.08 28.64
N ILE A 422 2.76 22.11 29.53
CA ILE A 422 3.87 22.23 30.48
C ILE A 422 5.20 22.37 29.73
N GLN A 423 5.46 21.54 28.72
CA GLN A 423 6.69 21.60 27.95
C GLN A 423 6.78 22.93 27.19
N LEU A 424 5.70 23.35 26.52
CA LEU A 424 5.65 24.63 25.81
C LEU A 424 5.90 25.81 26.76
N SER A 425 5.21 25.87 27.90
CA SER A 425 5.45 26.94 28.89
C SER A 425 6.87 26.93 29.46
N LYS A 426 7.47 25.75 29.66
CA LYS A 426 8.87 25.63 30.13
C LYS A 426 9.87 26.19 29.12
N VAL A 427 9.69 25.90 27.82
CA VAL A 427 10.67 26.28 26.79
C VAL A 427 10.44 27.68 26.20
N THR A 428 9.20 28.19 26.23
CA THR A 428 8.86 29.54 25.76
C THR A 428 8.83 30.59 26.88
N ASN A 429 8.80 30.14 28.14
CA ASN A 429 8.61 30.98 29.32
C ASN A 429 7.28 31.79 29.32
N GLU A 430 6.29 31.29 28.60
CA GLU A 430 4.92 31.84 28.56
C GLU A 430 4.01 31.21 29.63
N ALA A 431 2.93 31.92 29.97
CA ALA A 431 1.91 31.41 30.88
C ALA A 431 1.25 30.11 30.39
N ALA A 432 0.71 29.32 31.33
CA ALA A 432 -0.01 28.09 31.02
C ALA A 432 -1.33 28.38 30.27
N THR A 433 -1.79 27.43 29.46
CA THR A 433 -3.10 27.53 28.80
C THR A 433 -4.21 27.33 29.82
N GLU A 434 -5.26 28.18 29.78
CA GLU A 434 -6.39 28.05 30.71
C GLU A 434 -7.26 26.80 30.42
N PRO A 435 -7.75 26.08 31.45
CA PRO A 435 -7.65 26.41 32.87
C PRO A 435 -6.31 25.99 33.48
N ALA A 436 -5.60 26.92 34.10
CA ALA A 436 -4.27 26.63 34.69
C ALA A 436 -4.32 25.54 35.79
N ALA A 437 -5.47 25.36 36.44
CA ALA A 437 -5.70 24.31 37.44
C ALA A 437 -5.56 22.88 36.89
N TYR A 438 -5.75 22.68 35.57
CA TYR A 438 -5.61 21.35 34.95
C TYR A 438 -4.18 20.82 35.05
N ARG A 439 -3.19 21.70 35.17
CA ARG A 439 -1.81 21.30 35.43
C ARG A 439 -1.71 20.45 36.71
N ALA A 440 -2.27 20.90 37.82
CA ALA A 440 -2.22 20.17 39.09
C ALA A 440 -2.99 18.83 39.05
N ILE A 441 -3.99 18.73 38.18
CA ILE A 441 -4.84 17.52 38.04
C ILE A 441 -4.17 16.47 37.14
N PHE A 442 -3.57 16.93 36.04
CA PHE A 442 -3.13 16.07 34.94
C PHE A 442 -1.60 15.97 34.78
N GLU A 443 -0.78 16.71 35.55
CA GLU A 443 0.70 16.55 35.53
C GLU A 443 1.20 15.23 36.14
N ARG A 444 0.28 14.43 36.70
CA ARG A 444 0.58 13.20 37.43
C ARG A 444 1.33 12.16 36.57
N GLY A 445 2.42 11.63 37.10
CA GLY A 445 3.03 10.38 36.62
C GLY A 445 2.51 9.16 37.39
N ILE A 446 2.63 7.97 36.78
CA ILE A 446 2.44 6.70 37.51
C ILE A 446 3.84 6.12 37.76
N ASP A 447 4.28 6.16 39.02
CA ASP A 447 5.50 5.52 39.49
C ASP A 447 5.16 4.49 40.58
N PRO A 448 4.63 3.32 40.17
CA PRO A 448 4.27 2.26 41.10
C PRO A 448 5.56 1.61 41.61
N ASP A 449 5.61 1.28 42.90
CA ASP A 449 6.73 0.55 43.47
C ASP A 449 6.84 -0.81 42.76
N VAL A 450 8.00 -1.06 42.15
CA VAL A 450 8.26 -2.25 41.31
C VAL A 450 8.19 -3.54 42.14
N ASP A 451 8.51 -3.47 43.43
CA ASP A 451 8.54 -4.62 44.34
C ASP A 451 7.19 -4.81 45.06
N ASN A 452 6.43 -3.74 45.28
CA ASN A 452 5.11 -3.80 45.90
C ASN A 452 4.07 -2.93 45.14
N PRO A 453 3.24 -3.54 44.27
CA PRO A 453 2.23 -2.82 43.49
C PRO A 453 1.11 -2.16 44.32
N GLU A 454 1.02 -2.43 45.64
CA GLU A 454 0.13 -1.74 46.58
C GLU A 454 0.72 -0.42 47.10
N ARG A 455 2.00 -0.15 46.81
CA ARG A 455 2.69 1.10 47.16
C ARG A 455 2.93 1.92 45.90
N CYS A 456 2.69 3.22 46.02
CA CYS A 456 2.96 4.21 44.98
C CYS A 456 3.86 5.27 45.60
N HIS A 457 4.88 5.74 44.87
CA HIS A 457 5.72 6.86 45.34
C HIS A 457 4.88 8.15 45.48
N ASP A 458 5.36 9.11 46.28
CA ASP A 458 4.64 10.37 46.57
C ASP A 458 4.17 11.06 45.29
N HIS A 459 2.87 11.34 45.18
CA HIS A 459 2.26 11.97 44.01
C HIS A 459 1.08 12.88 44.39
N SER A 460 0.74 13.82 43.51
CA SER A 460 -0.42 14.71 43.65
C SER A 460 -1.74 13.93 43.85
N GLU A 461 -2.67 14.50 44.61
CA GLU A 461 -3.95 13.88 44.93
C GLU A 461 -4.83 13.69 43.68
N VAL A 462 -5.53 12.56 43.61
CA VAL A 462 -6.51 12.30 42.53
C VAL A 462 -7.79 13.07 42.86
N PRO A 463 -8.36 13.83 41.92
CA PRO A 463 -9.63 14.50 42.19
C PRO A 463 -10.74 13.49 42.47
N GLU A 464 -11.68 13.85 43.35
CA GLU A 464 -12.86 13.01 43.63
C GLU A 464 -13.76 12.85 42.39
N GLU A 465 -13.77 13.84 41.49
CA GLU A 465 -14.50 13.82 40.23
C GLU A 465 -13.64 14.40 39.09
N TRP A 466 -13.63 13.74 37.94
CA TRP A 466 -12.90 14.21 36.76
C TRP A 466 -13.65 15.35 36.05
N PRO A 467 -12.94 16.33 35.46
CA PRO A 467 -13.57 17.36 34.64
C PRO A 467 -14.39 16.75 33.49
N PRO A 468 -15.48 17.41 33.04
CA PRO A 468 -16.27 16.93 31.91
C PRO A 468 -15.44 16.76 30.64
N VAL A 469 -15.67 15.66 29.90
CA VAL A 469 -14.92 15.33 28.67
C VAL A 469 -14.95 16.47 27.64
N GLN A 470 -16.06 17.20 27.57
CA GLN A 470 -16.21 18.35 26.68
C GLN A 470 -15.26 19.49 27.06
N GLU A 471 -15.04 19.74 28.36
CA GLU A 471 -14.11 20.76 28.83
C GLU A 471 -12.64 20.35 28.60
N ILE A 472 -12.32 19.07 28.84
CA ILE A 472 -11.01 18.49 28.55
C ILE A 472 -10.70 18.58 27.05
N THR A 473 -11.68 18.25 26.20
CA THR A 473 -11.55 18.36 24.73
C THR A 473 -11.37 19.80 24.28
N ALA A 474 -12.09 20.75 24.89
CA ALA A 474 -11.93 22.17 24.61
C ALA A 474 -10.55 22.69 25.04
N TYR A 475 -10.03 22.21 26.18
CA TYR A 475 -8.65 22.48 26.62
C TYR A 475 -7.63 21.91 25.64
N GLN A 476 -7.78 20.66 25.23
CA GLN A 476 -6.94 20.03 24.21
C GLN A 476 -6.89 20.87 22.93
N GLY A 477 -8.05 21.32 22.43
CA GLY A 477 -8.12 22.19 21.25
C GLY A 477 -7.34 23.51 21.42
N ARG A 478 -7.39 24.14 22.61
CA ARG A 478 -6.63 25.35 22.90
C ARG A 478 -5.12 25.10 22.92
N VAL A 479 -4.66 23.99 23.51
CA VAL A 479 -3.23 23.64 23.53
C VAL A 479 -2.73 23.31 22.12
N ARG A 480 -3.50 22.56 21.33
CA ARG A 480 -3.18 22.29 19.91
C ARG A 480 -3.06 23.59 19.11
N ALA A 481 -4.02 24.50 19.24
CA ALA A 481 -3.98 25.81 18.59
C ALA A 481 -2.78 26.68 19.04
N ARG A 482 -2.37 26.56 20.31
CA ARG A 482 -1.16 27.22 20.82
C ARG A 482 0.09 26.70 20.11
N LEU A 483 0.19 25.39 19.91
CA LEU A 483 1.29 24.79 19.15
C LEU A 483 1.26 25.24 17.69
N GLU A 484 0.12 25.17 17.02
CA GLU A 484 -0.04 25.62 15.62
C GLU A 484 0.40 27.08 15.44
N LYS A 485 0.01 27.95 16.38
CA LYS A 485 0.44 29.35 16.40
C LYS A 485 1.96 29.48 16.52
N LEU A 486 2.59 28.70 17.39
CA LEU A 486 4.05 28.70 17.55
C LEU A 486 4.77 28.33 16.24
N TYR A 487 4.26 27.35 15.49
CA TYR A 487 4.79 27.03 14.16
C TYR A 487 4.56 28.18 13.16
N ALA A 488 3.38 28.80 13.16
CA ALA A 488 3.09 29.93 12.27
C ALA A 488 4.00 31.14 12.54
N ASP A 489 4.28 31.43 13.82
CA ASP A 489 5.14 32.53 14.25
C ASP A 489 6.65 32.26 13.97
N THR A 490 7.03 31.01 13.68
CA THR A 490 8.41 30.56 13.45
C THR A 490 8.64 30.00 12.04
N ASP A 491 7.98 30.59 11.04
CA ASP A 491 8.11 30.17 9.63
C ASP A 491 8.01 28.64 9.45
N ASN A 492 6.96 28.05 10.02
CA ASN A 492 6.71 26.60 10.07
C ASN A 492 7.80 25.78 10.76
N GLY A 493 8.46 26.34 11.77
CA GLY A 493 9.50 25.67 12.54
C GLY A 493 10.86 25.65 11.83
N SER A 494 11.15 26.69 11.03
CA SER A 494 12.46 26.86 10.42
C SER A 494 13.56 26.91 11.50
N PRO A 495 14.68 26.18 11.33
CA PRO A 495 15.81 26.17 12.28
C PRO A 495 16.36 27.57 12.58
N ASP A 496 16.19 28.53 11.66
CA ASP A 496 16.65 29.91 11.82
C ASP A 496 15.77 30.75 12.75
N THR A 497 14.53 30.32 13.02
CA THR A 497 13.54 31.10 13.77
C THR A 497 13.04 30.39 15.03
N MET A 498 13.01 29.05 15.06
CA MET A 498 12.65 28.28 16.24
C MET A 498 13.90 27.88 17.05
N PRO A 499 14.06 28.34 18.31
CA PRO A 499 15.19 27.95 19.14
C PRO A 499 15.25 26.42 19.34
N ARG A 500 16.46 25.84 19.37
CA ARG A 500 16.65 24.40 19.54
C ARG A 500 16.04 23.87 20.85
N SER A 501 16.09 24.65 21.93
CA SER A 501 15.44 24.30 23.21
C SER A 501 13.93 24.12 23.07
N VAL A 502 13.28 24.97 22.27
CA VAL A 502 11.85 24.88 21.95
C VAL A 502 11.58 23.65 21.07
N ALA A 503 12.37 23.45 20.03
CA ALA A 503 12.26 22.27 19.17
C ALA A 503 12.41 20.95 19.94
N ARG A 504 13.31 20.89 20.93
CA ARG A 504 13.46 19.74 21.83
C ARG A 504 12.23 19.56 22.74
N GLY A 505 11.69 20.63 23.31
CA GLY A 505 10.47 20.56 24.11
C GLY A 505 9.27 20.01 23.32
N ILE A 506 9.17 20.39 22.05
CA ILE A 506 8.17 19.86 21.12
C ILE A 506 8.40 18.37 20.86
N TRP A 507 9.65 17.94 20.60
CA TRP A 507 9.98 16.52 20.43
C TRP A 507 9.65 15.66 21.65
N VAL A 508 9.98 16.15 22.85
CA VAL A 508 9.64 15.46 24.12
C VAL A 508 8.12 15.27 24.21
N ALA A 509 7.33 16.30 23.89
CA ALA A 509 5.87 16.20 23.91
C ALA A 509 5.32 15.27 22.81
N PHE A 510 5.92 15.30 21.62
CA PHE A 510 5.51 14.49 20.48
C PHE A 510 5.71 12.98 20.73
N GLU A 511 6.93 12.58 21.11
CA GLU A 511 7.24 11.18 21.45
C GLU A 511 6.43 10.69 22.66
N HIS A 512 6.22 11.56 23.65
CA HIS A 512 5.40 11.24 24.82
C HIS A 512 3.94 10.94 24.44
N GLU A 513 3.32 11.74 23.56
CA GLU A 513 1.96 11.46 23.08
C GLU A 513 1.89 10.12 22.33
N ILE A 514 2.91 9.78 21.53
CA ILE A 514 3.02 8.46 20.87
C ILE A 514 3.10 7.31 21.89
N MET A 515 3.95 7.42 22.92
CA MET A 515 4.07 6.40 23.98
C MET A 515 2.74 6.18 24.72
N HIS A 516 1.94 7.23 24.88
CA HIS A 516 0.64 7.12 25.51
C HIS A 516 -0.44 6.53 24.59
N ILE A 517 -0.33 6.68 23.27
CA ILE A 517 -1.15 5.93 22.32
C ILE A 517 -0.90 4.43 22.49
N GLU A 518 0.37 4.00 22.55
CA GLU A 518 0.72 2.60 22.81
C GLU A 518 0.15 2.11 24.15
N THR A 519 0.31 2.91 25.21
CA THR A 519 -0.21 2.59 26.55
C THR A 519 -1.73 2.44 26.55
N LEU A 520 -2.45 3.34 25.87
CA LEU A 520 -3.91 3.29 25.76
C LEU A 520 -4.37 2.06 24.97
N LEU A 521 -3.74 1.77 23.83
CA LEU A 521 -4.03 0.56 23.06
C LEU A 521 -3.82 -0.71 23.89
N TYR A 522 -2.73 -0.79 24.66
CA TYR A 522 -2.46 -1.90 25.57
C TYR A 522 -3.54 -2.03 26.67
N MET A 523 -3.98 -0.92 27.25
CA MET A 523 -5.08 -0.92 28.23
C MET A 523 -6.40 -1.39 27.62
N MET A 524 -6.70 -0.94 26.40
CA MET A 524 -7.91 -1.31 25.65
C MET A 524 -7.96 -2.80 25.33
N LEU A 525 -6.82 -3.45 25.05
CA LEU A 525 -6.79 -4.91 24.85
C LEU A 525 -7.32 -5.70 26.06
N GLN A 526 -7.21 -5.15 27.27
CA GLN A 526 -7.71 -5.76 28.51
C GLN A 526 -9.18 -5.46 28.79
N SER A 527 -9.79 -4.53 28.05
CA SER A 527 -11.21 -4.22 28.12
C SER A 527 -12.00 -5.11 27.16
N ASP A 528 -13.17 -5.57 27.59
CA ASP A 528 -14.10 -6.33 26.76
C ASP A 528 -15.10 -5.43 26.00
N LYS A 529 -15.08 -4.10 26.20
CA LYS A 529 -15.97 -3.13 25.54
C LYS A 529 -15.27 -2.24 24.51
N THR A 530 -13.96 -2.43 24.32
CA THR A 530 -13.20 -1.74 23.27
C THR A 530 -13.82 -2.01 21.90
N LEU A 531 -14.03 -0.94 21.14
CA LEU A 531 -14.54 -1.01 19.78
C LEU A 531 -13.37 -1.16 18.78
N PRO A 532 -13.58 -1.89 17.67
CA PRO A 532 -12.58 -1.95 16.61
C PRO A 532 -12.33 -0.56 16.01
N PRO A 533 -11.14 -0.35 15.39
CA PRO A 533 -10.85 0.90 14.70
C PRO A 533 -11.96 1.28 13.71
N PRO A 534 -12.53 2.49 13.81
CA PRO A 534 -13.59 2.93 12.91
C PRO A 534 -13.09 2.96 11.46
N HIS A 535 -14.00 2.71 10.52
CA HIS A 535 -13.73 2.71 9.07
C HIS A 535 -12.73 1.65 8.57
N THR A 536 -12.25 0.74 9.42
CA THR A 536 -11.40 -0.39 8.99
C THR A 536 -12.21 -1.68 8.95
N PRO A 537 -12.26 -2.40 7.81
CA PRO A 537 -12.98 -3.67 7.74
C PRO A 537 -12.33 -4.71 8.64
N MET A 538 -13.15 -5.55 9.26
CA MET A 538 -12.67 -6.66 10.08
C MET A 538 -11.83 -7.63 9.22
N PRO A 539 -10.59 -7.95 9.61
CA PRO A 539 -9.77 -8.90 8.87
C PRO A 539 -10.38 -10.31 8.90
N ASP A 540 -10.33 -11.02 7.76
CA ASP A 540 -10.61 -12.45 7.73
C ASP A 540 -9.41 -13.23 8.29
N PHE A 541 -9.39 -13.38 9.62
CA PHE A 541 -8.34 -14.07 10.35
C PHE A 541 -8.17 -15.54 9.91
N ALA A 542 -9.23 -16.19 9.44
CA ALA A 542 -9.14 -17.59 8.98
C ALA A 542 -8.37 -17.68 7.66
N THR A 543 -8.69 -16.81 6.70
CA THR A 543 -7.97 -16.74 5.42
C THR A 543 -6.52 -16.29 5.61
N LEU A 544 -6.28 -15.30 6.47
CA LEU A 544 -4.93 -14.85 6.83
C LEU A 544 -4.10 -15.96 7.47
N SER A 545 -4.69 -16.71 8.41
CA SER A 545 -4.03 -17.88 9.03
C SER A 545 -3.69 -18.96 8.00
N ALA A 546 -4.61 -19.27 7.08
CA ALA A 546 -4.36 -20.25 6.02
C ALA A 546 -3.28 -19.79 5.02
N ALA A 547 -3.17 -18.49 4.76
CA ALA A 547 -2.09 -17.92 3.96
C ALA A 547 -0.75 -18.00 4.70
N ALA A 548 -0.69 -17.59 5.96
CA ALA A 548 0.51 -17.65 6.80
C ALA A 548 1.07 -19.07 6.92
N ARG A 549 0.19 -20.07 7.14
CA ARG A 549 0.58 -21.48 7.18
C ARG A 549 1.21 -21.98 5.88
N ARG A 550 0.69 -21.55 4.72
CA ARG A 550 1.24 -21.92 3.40
C ARG A 550 2.58 -21.26 3.12
N ALA A 551 2.79 -20.06 3.62
CA ALA A 551 4.03 -19.29 3.46
C ALA A 551 5.07 -19.59 4.56
N ARG A 552 4.83 -20.59 5.41
CA ARG A 552 5.68 -20.89 6.57
C ARG A 552 7.06 -21.37 6.13
N VAL A 553 8.09 -20.77 6.72
CA VAL A 553 9.50 -21.18 6.54
C VAL A 553 10.09 -21.67 7.87
N PRO A 554 11.03 -22.63 7.87
CA PRO A 554 11.72 -23.05 9.09
C PRO A 554 12.38 -21.86 9.82
N ASN A 555 12.14 -21.70 11.12
CA ASN A 555 12.89 -20.77 12.00
C ASN A 555 14.30 -21.32 12.29
N ALA A 556 15.24 -21.08 11.38
CA ALA A 556 16.62 -21.51 11.54
C ALA A 556 17.35 -20.74 12.65
N TRP A 557 18.32 -21.41 13.27
CA TRP A 557 19.36 -20.75 14.06
C TRP A 557 20.31 -20.01 13.12
N VAL A 558 20.64 -18.79 13.49
CA VAL A 558 21.57 -17.92 12.76
C VAL A 558 22.79 -17.70 13.63
N ASP A 559 23.97 -18.02 13.09
CA ASP A 559 25.25 -17.69 13.71
C ASP A 559 25.52 -16.19 13.55
N VAL A 560 25.46 -15.46 14.68
CA VAL A 560 25.83 -14.05 14.75
C VAL A 560 27.30 -13.98 15.16
N PRO A 561 28.18 -13.44 14.29
CA PRO A 561 29.60 -13.36 14.59
C PRO A 561 29.88 -12.36 15.71
N GLU A 562 31.03 -12.53 16.36
CA GLU A 562 31.56 -11.54 17.30
C GLU A 562 31.69 -10.19 16.58
N GLN A 563 31.15 -9.14 17.19
CA GLN A 563 31.27 -7.79 16.67
C GLN A 563 31.16 -6.74 17.77
N THR A 564 31.78 -5.60 17.53
CA THR A 564 31.58 -4.41 18.36
C THR A 564 30.36 -3.66 17.89
N VAL A 565 29.40 -3.44 18.79
CA VAL A 565 28.19 -2.65 18.52
C VAL A 565 28.30 -1.29 19.19
N VAL A 566 27.70 -0.29 18.54
CA VAL A 566 27.54 1.06 19.08
C VAL A 566 26.11 1.18 19.60
N ILE A 567 25.95 1.61 20.85
CA ILE A 567 24.67 1.73 21.53
C ILE A 567 24.52 3.15 22.04
N GLY A 568 23.32 3.71 21.87
CA GLY A 568 23.00 5.07 22.26
C GLY A 568 23.52 6.11 21.27
N MET A 569 23.47 7.37 21.68
CA MET A 569 23.90 8.50 20.88
C MET A 569 24.64 9.54 21.73
N ASN A 570 25.49 10.34 21.07
CA ASN A 570 26.10 11.49 21.69
C ASN A 570 25.27 12.73 21.37
N ASP A 571 24.77 13.37 22.42
CA ASP A 571 24.09 14.64 22.34
C ASP A 571 24.50 15.46 23.57
N PRO A 572 25.22 16.59 23.38
CA PRO A 572 25.68 17.42 24.49
C PRO A 572 24.53 18.15 25.19
N GLU A 573 23.32 18.12 24.62
CA GLU A 573 22.10 18.79 25.11
C GLU A 573 22.24 20.32 25.30
N ASP A 574 23.32 20.91 24.78
CA ASP A 574 23.59 22.34 24.85
C ASP A 574 22.80 23.17 23.83
N GLY A 575 22.09 22.48 22.91
CA GLY A 575 21.24 23.10 21.90
C GLY A 575 22.01 23.78 20.76
N THR A 576 23.32 23.52 20.60
CA THR A 576 24.19 24.21 19.64
C THR A 576 24.28 23.53 18.28
N ASP A 577 24.16 22.20 18.22
CA ASP A 577 24.23 21.43 16.98
C ASP A 577 22.83 21.09 16.44
N PRO A 578 22.40 21.69 15.31
CA PRO A 578 21.10 21.41 14.69
C PRO A 578 21.06 20.05 13.97
N THR A 579 22.19 19.37 13.79
CA THR A 579 22.28 18.10 13.05
C THR A 579 22.06 16.87 13.94
N VAL A 580 22.09 17.04 15.26
CA VAL A 580 21.90 15.94 16.22
C VAL A 580 20.41 15.66 16.40
N ASN A 581 20.00 14.41 16.17
CA ASN A 581 18.62 13.95 16.32
C ASN A 581 18.14 14.00 17.79
N PHE A 582 16.82 13.93 17.99
CA PHE A 582 16.28 13.75 19.33
C PHE A 582 16.54 12.32 19.83
N GLY A 583 16.77 12.19 21.14
CA GLY A 583 16.86 10.92 21.85
C GLY A 583 16.64 11.15 23.35
N TRP A 584 16.12 10.14 24.03
CA TRP A 584 15.87 10.20 25.47
C TRP A 584 17.19 10.22 26.27
N ASP A 585 17.12 10.70 27.50
CA ASP A 585 18.27 10.80 28.40
C ASP A 585 18.92 9.43 28.68
N ASN A 586 18.11 8.37 28.79
CA ASN A 586 18.54 6.99 28.97
C ASN A 586 19.20 6.36 27.71
N GLU A 587 19.14 7.03 26.56
CA GLU A 587 19.82 6.63 25.32
C GLU A 587 21.20 7.28 25.17
N LYS A 588 21.64 8.03 26.18
CA LYS A 588 22.89 8.79 26.21
C LYS A 588 23.73 8.38 27.42
N PRO A 589 25.07 8.45 27.32
CA PRO A 589 25.87 8.74 26.13
C PRO A 589 26.02 7.51 25.22
N GLU A 590 26.65 7.70 24.06
CA GLU A 590 27.07 6.59 23.21
C GLU A 590 28.10 5.71 23.95
N ARG A 591 27.91 4.39 23.87
CA ARG A 591 28.89 3.40 24.33
C ARG A 591 29.17 2.34 23.26
N LYS A 592 30.36 1.74 23.35
CA LYS A 592 30.80 0.65 22.47
C LYS A 592 30.95 -0.62 23.28
N GLU A 593 30.21 -1.65 22.90
CA GLU A 593 30.23 -2.94 23.59
C GLU A 593 30.71 -4.03 22.64
N LYS A 594 31.59 -4.89 23.15
CA LYS A 594 32.09 -6.05 22.40
C LYS A 594 31.18 -7.25 22.70
N VAL A 595 30.43 -7.70 21.70
CA VAL A 595 29.51 -8.83 21.82
C VAL A 595 30.17 -10.06 21.22
N HIS A 596 30.24 -11.14 22.02
CA HIS A 596 30.78 -12.43 21.59
C HIS A 596 29.93 -13.07 20.49
N ALA A 597 30.45 -14.11 19.81
CA ALA A 597 29.66 -14.85 18.83
C ALA A 597 28.61 -15.72 19.54
N PHE A 598 27.38 -15.74 19.01
CA PHE A 598 26.28 -16.55 19.55
C PHE A 598 25.31 -16.96 18.45
N GLN A 599 24.41 -17.89 18.77
CA GLN A 599 23.32 -18.29 17.90
C GLN A 599 22.00 -17.67 18.36
N ALA A 600 21.22 -17.15 17.41
CA ALA A 600 19.88 -16.64 17.67
C ALA A 600 18.87 -17.19 16.65
N LYS A 601 17.62 -17.35 17.08
CA LYS A 601 16.52 -17.64 16.16
C LYS A 601 16.13 -16.40 15.37
N ALA A 602 15.84 -16.58 14.08
CA ALA A 602 15.49 -15.48 13.18
C ALA A 602 14.08 -14.90 13.43
N ARG A 603 13.22 -15.62 14.16
CA ARG A 603 11.85 -15.19 14.50
C ARG A 603 11.62 -15.23 16.01
N PRO A 604 10.80 -14.31 16.57
CA PRO A 604 10.40 -14.35 17.97
C PRO A 604 9.63 -15.64 18.29
N ILE A 605 9.47 -15.92 19.58
CA ILE A 605 8.60 -17.01 20.04
C ILE A 605 7.18 -16.68 19.60
N THR A 606 6.51 -17.61 18.90
CA THR A 606 5.10 -17.46 18.49
C THR A 606 4.18 -18.32 19.38
N ASN A 607 2.86 -18.20 19.19
CA ASN A 607 1.88 -18.90 20.01
C ASN A 607 1.94 -20.45 19.84
N GLU A 608 2.14 -20.99 18.63
CA GLU A 608 2.45 -22.43 18.37
C GLU A 608 3.20 -22.73 17.03
N ASP A 609 4.23 -23.61 17.02
CA ASP A 609 4.95 -24.09 15.80
C ASP A 609 4.54 -25.52 15.53
N VAL A 610 3.50 -25.68 14.74
CA VAL A 610 3.12 -27.01 14.31
C VAL A 610 4.01 -27.44 13.13
N SER A 611 5.21 -27.94 13.36
CA SER A 611 6.02 -28.54 12.27
C SER A 611 5.87 -30.06 12.15
N LYS A 612 5.13 -30.72 13.06
CA LYS A 612 4.83 -32.16 12.95
C LYS A 612 3.72 -32.49 11.94
N ILE A 613 3.68 -31.81 10.80
CA ILE A 613 2.88 -32.25 9.65
C ILE A 613 3.84 -32.40 8.47
N SER A 614 4.53 -33.54 8.43
CA SER A 614 5.02 -34.10 7.18
C SER A 614 4.09 -35.25 6.79
N PRO A 615 3.51 -35.27 5.58
CA PRO A 615 2.69 -36.38 5.13
C PRO A 615 3.59 -37.41 4.46
N HIS A 616 4.06 -38.42 5.20
CA HIS A 616 4.36 -39.72 4.59
C HIS A 616 4.45 -40.83 5.65
N PRO A 617 3.50 -41.78 5.70
CA PRO A 617 3.76 -43.09 6.25
C PRO A 617 4.54 -43.87 5.19
N LEU A 618 5.44 -44.76 5.63
CA LEU A 618 6.38 -45.59 4.86
C LEU A 618 7.81 -45.03 4.88
N LEU A 619 8.57 -45.54 5.84
CA LEU A 619 10.04 -45.71 5.92
C LEU A 619 10.51 -45.43 7.36
N PHE A 620 10.10 -46.30 8.28
CA PHE A 620 10.88 -46.55 9.49
C PHE A 620 11.39 -47.98 9.41
N ASN A 621 12.66 -48.13 9.01
CA ASN A 621 13.42 -49.34 9.29
C ASN A 621 14.71 -48.92 10.01
N SER A 622 14.84 -49.47 11.22
CA SER A 622 16.04 -49.78 12.01
C SER A 622 17.32 -48.95 11.88
N GLU A 623 17.78 -48.48 13.05
CA GLU A 623 19.19 -48.29 13.43
C GLU A 623 19.98 -47.21 12.68
N ILE A 624 19.69 -45.95 13.00
CA ILE A 624 20.66 -44.85 12.93
C ILE A 624 20.55 -44.05 14.22
N HIS A 625 21.71 -43.74 14.82
CA HIS A 625 21.87 -42.90 16.00
C HIS A 625 20.93 -41.68 15.95
N ALA A 626 20.10 -41.53 16.98
CA ALA A 626 19.22 -40.38 17.14
C ALA A 626 20.05 -39.13 17.44
N GLU A 627 20.44 -38.40 16.39
CA GLU A 627 20.65 -36.96 16.46
C GLU A 627 19.36 -36.33 17.02
N PRO A 628 19.42 -35.37 17.96
CA PRO A 628 18.22 -34.80 18.55
C PRO A 628 17.44 -34.07 17.45
N SER A 629 16.36 -34.71 16.99
CA SER A 629 15.48 -34.17 15.97
C SER A 629 14.99 -32.79 16.41
N ASN A 630 15.37 -31.77 15.65
CA ASN A 630 14.83 -30.40 15.57
C ASN A 630 13.35 -30.33 15.98
N LEU A 631 13.08 -30.20 17.27
CA LEU A 631 11.73 -30.09 17.80
C LEU A 631 11.36 -28.60 17.80
N TRP A 632 10.54 -28.25 16.83
CA TRP A 632 9.88 -26.96 16.68
C TRP A 632 8.74 -26.93 17.70
N VAL A 633 8.91 -26.14 18.76
CA VAL A 633 8.05 -26.16 19.94
C VAL A 633 7.89 -24.72 20.45
N GLN A 634 6.69 -24.34 20.84
CA GLN A 634 6.29 -22.94 21.08
C GLN A 634 5.45 -22.75 22.34
N TYR A 635 5.07 -21.51 22.64
CA TYR A 635 4.62 -21.10 23.97
C TYR A 635 3.41 -21.90 24.50
N ALA A 636 2.46 -22.28 23.64
CA ALA A 636 1.36 -23.19 24.02
C ALA A 636 1.86 -24.57 24.48
N ASP A 637 2.87 -25.14 23.80
CA ASP A 637 3.48 -26.42 24.17
C ASP A 637 4.23 -26.32 25.50
N TYR A 638 4.90 -25.19 25.74
CA TYR A 638 5.55 -24.92 27.02
C TYR A 638 4.53 -24.95 28.17
N LEU A 639 3.41 -24.22 28.04
CA LEU A 639 2.34 -24.23 29.05
C LEU A 639 1.74 -25.63 29.22
N TYR A 640 1.44 -26.32 28.13
CA TYR A 640 0.85 -27.66 28.16
C TYR A 640 1.77 -28.70 28.82
N SER A 641 3.06 -28.70 28.46
CA SER A 641 4.05 -29.67 28.95
C SER A 641 4.46 -29.42 30.40
N THR A 642 4.57 -28.16 30.80
CA THR A 642 4.86 -27.77 32.19
C THR A 642 3.63 -27.83 33.10
N LYS A 643 2.44 -28.09 32.52
CA LYS A 643 1.14 -28.03 33.21
C LYS A 643 0.91 -26.69 33.90
N ASN A 644 1.42 -25.61 33.31
CA ASN A 644 1.20 -24.28 33.81
C ASN A 644 -0.26 -23.86 33.52
N SER A 645 -1.01 -23.59 34.58
CA SER A 645 -2.42 -23.18 34.49
C SER A 645 -2.60 -21.68 34.21
N ALA A 646 -1.55 -20.88 34.35
CA ALA A 646 -1.58 -19.45 34.06
C ALA A 646 -1.40 -19.23 32.55
N ILE A 647 -2.42 -18.66 31.91
CA ILE A 647 -2.31 -18.14 30.54
C ILE A 647 -1.81 -16.70 30.57
N PRO A 648 -1.10 -16.23 29.53
CA PRO A 648 -0.62 -14.85 29.48
C PRO A 648 -1.79 -13.88 29.39
N SER A 649 -1.61 -12.64 29.89
CA SER A 649 -2.65 -11.59 29.85
C SER A 649 -3.09 -11.21 28.43
N SER A 650 -2.31 -11.56 27.41
CA SER A 650 -2.69 -11.40 26.00
C SER A 650 -3.72 -12.42 25.53
N TRP A 651 -3.95 -13.49 26.29
CA TRP A 651 -4.93 -14.54 26.00
C TRP A 651 -6.18 -14.38 26.88
N SER A 652 -7.26 -15.03 26.46
CA SER A 652 -8.51 -15.14 27.20
C SER A 652 -9.11 -16.53 27.03
N ILE A 653 -9.86 -17.00 28.03
CA ILE A 653 -10.63 -18.25 27.97
C ILE A 653 -12.07 -17.91 27.59
N VAL A 654 -12.57 -18.51 26.53
CA VAL A 654 -13.92 -18.27 26.00
C VAL A 654 -14.82 -19.46 26.34
N ALA A 655 -15.89 -19.23 27.10
CA ALA A 655 -16.92 -20.24 27.34
C ALA A 655 -17.67 -20.54 26.04
N GLU A 656 -17.91 -21.83 25.72
CA GLU A 656 -18.67 -22.20 24.52
C GLU A 656 -20.07 -21.57 24.54
N ALA A 657 -20.39 -20.77 23.52
CA ALA A 657 -21.77 -20.53 23.15
C ALA A 657 -22.32 -21.82 22.54
N ASN A 658 -23.35 -22.41 23.17
CA ASN A 658 -24.15 -23.51 22.63
C ASN A 658 -24.84 -23.08 21.32
N ASN A 659 -24.12 -23.05 20.20
CA ASN A 659 -24.70 -22.99 18.86
C ASN A 659 -24.31 -24.26 18.13
N GLY A 660 -25.25 -25.21 18.11
CA GLY A 660 -25.14 -26.46 17.38
C GLY A 660 -24.91 -26.19 15.90
N SER A 661 -23.81 -26.72 15.38
CA SER A 661 -23.62 -26.92 13.94
C SER A 661 -23.33 -28.42 13.71
N PRO A 662 -23.89 -29.04 12.66
CA PRO A 662 -23.85 -30.48 12.51
C PRO A 662 -22.43 -30.95 12.19
N LEU A 663 -21.99 -31.98 12.90
CA LEU A 663 -20.75 -32.72 12.68
C LEU A 663 -20.63 -33.16 11.21
N LEU A 664 -19.74 -32.52 10.45
CA LEU A 664 -19.15 -33.10 9.25
C LEU A 664 -18.12 -34.15 9.69
N ASN A 665 -18.57 -35.40 9.75
CA ASN A 665 -17.69 -36.56 9.92
C ASN A 665 -16.79 -36.71 8.69
N GLY A 666 -15.48 -36.52 8.88
CA GLY A 666 -14.49 -36.99 7.90
C GLY A 666 -13.21 -36.16 7.82
N ALA A 667 -12.33 -36.26 8.83
CA ALA A 667 -10.88 -36.14 8.68
C ALA A 667 -10.19 -36.52 10.01
N SER A 668 -9.94 -37.80 10.22
CA SER A 668 -9.14 -38.29 11.34
C SER A 668 -7.65 -38.07 11.05
N SER A 669 -7.13 -36.91 11.49
CA SER A 669 -5.71 -36.71 11.83
C SER A 669 -5.64 -35.76 13.01
N GLU A 670 -6.04 -36.24 14.19
CA GLU A 670 -6.15 -35.42 15.40
C GLU A 670 -4.78 -34.94 15.85
N TYR A 671 -4.63 -33.62 15.87
CA TYR A 671 -3.52 -32.92 16.50
C TYR A 671 -3.71 -33.01 18.03
N PRO A 672 -2.74 -33.51 18.82
CA PRO A 672 -2.93 -33.78 20.25
C PRO A 672 -3.33 -32.57 21.09
N MET A 673 -3.00 -31.35 20.62
CA MET A 673 -3.26 -30.09 21.33
C MET A 673 -4.54 -29.36 20.91
N GLN A 674 -5.26 -29.83 19.89
CA GLN A 674 -6.55 -29.23 19.49
C GLN A 674 -7.53 -29.06 20.67
N PRO A 675 -7.66 -30.02 21.60
CA PRO A 675 -8.52 -29.85 22.77
C PRO A 675 -8.03 -28.72 23.71
N TYR A 676 -6.72 -28.53 23.85
CA TYR A 676 -6.14 -27.51 24.72
C TYR A 676 -6.28 -26.09 24.15
N LEU A 677 -6.28 -25.93 22.83
CA LEU A 677 -6.37 -24.63 22.17
C LEU A 677 -7.83 -24.17 21.93
N LYS A 678 -8.80 -25.07 22.03
CA LYS A 678 -10.18 -24.87 21.56
C LYS A 678 -10.92 -23.75 22.30
N ASP A 679 -10.64 -23.57 23.57
CA ASP A 679 -11.28 -22.60 24.48
C ASP A 679 -10.47 -21.31 24.64
N LYS A 680 -9.37 -21.13 23.89
CA LYS A 680 -8.46 -19.98 24.03
C LYS A 680 -8.56 -19.01 22.85
N ALA A 681 -8.47 -17.73 23.17
CA ALA A 681 -8.42 -16.64 22.19
C ALA A 681 -7.32 -15.65 22.55
N VAL A 682 -6.79 -14.96 21.54
CA VAL A 682 -5.88 -13.82 21.70
C VAL A 682 -6.72 -12.54 21.72
N ARG A 683 -6.41 -11.64 22.66
CA ARG A 683 -7.01 -10.31 22.75
C ARG A 683 -6.43 -9.43 21.65
N THR A 684 -7.30 -8.82 20.85
CA THR A 684 -6.92 -7.89 19.78
C THR A 684 -7.81 -6.67 19.81
N VAL A 685 -7.41 -5.59 19.12
CA VAL A 685 -8.27 -4.40 18.93
C VAL A 685 -9.53 -4.71 18.12
N TYR A 686 -9.61 -5.86 17.44
CA TYR A 686 -10.82 -6.35 16.76
C TYR A 686 -11.65 -7.32 17.63
N GLY A 687 -11.36 -7.38 18.93
CA GLY A 687 -11.95 -8.34 19.86
C GLY A 687 -11.17 -9.65 19.95
N LEU A 688 -11.83 -10.69 20.45
CA LEU A 688 -11.21 -12.00 20.69
C LEU A 688 -11.03 -12.78 19.39
N VAL A 689 -9.78 -13.10 19.05
CA VAL A 689 -9.45 -13.96 17.90
C VAL A 689 -9.13 -15.36 18.42
N PRO A 690 -9.86 -16.41 17.98
CA PRO A 690 -9.56 -17.79 18.38
C PRO A 690 -8.10 -18.14 18.18
N LEU A 691 -7.44 -18.72 19.19
CA LEU A 691 -6.00 -18.98 19.20
C LEU A 691 -5.55 -19.82 17.99
N LYS A 692 -6.42 -20.72 17.51
CA LYS A 692 -6.21 -21.52 16.29
C LYS A 692 -5.92 -20.70 15.02
N TYR A 693 -6.33 -19.43 14.95
CA TYR A 693 -6.04 -18.54 13.82
C TYR A 693 -4.79 -17.67 14.05
N ALA A 694 -4.30 -17.58 15.30
CA ALA A 694 -3.20 -16.70 15.72
C ALA A 694 -1.93 -17.47 16.13
N LEU A 695 -1.81 -18.75 15.77
CA LEU A 695 -0.69 -19.62 16.16
C LEU A 695 0.66 -19.11 15.67
N ASP A 696 0.70 -18.57 14.45
CA ASP A 696 1.92 -18.02 13.84
C ASP A 696 2.30 -16.61 14.34
N TRP A 697 1.53 -16.03 15.27
CA TRP A 697 1.79 -14.68 15.78
C TRP A 697 2.80 -14.70 16.94
N PRO A 698 3.68 -13.68 17.05
CA PRO A 698 4.53 -13.51 18.23
C PRO A 698 3.69 -13.52 19.50
N VAL A 699 4.13 -14.27 20.51
CA VAL A 699 3.45 -14.30 21.80
C VAL A 699 3.80 -13.03 22.58
N ALA A 700 2.79 -12.41 23.21
CA ALA A 700 2.98 -11.35 24.18
C ALA A 700 2.76 -11.92 25.58
N ALA A 701 3.83 -12.01 26.38
CA ALA A 701 3.81 -12.57 27.74
C ALA A 701 4.80 -11.82 28.64
N SER A 702 4.76 -12.11 29.94
CA SER A 702 5.68 -11.50 30.91
C SER A 702 7.14 -11.91 30.62
N TYR A 703 8.10 -11.13 31.13
CA TYR A 703 9.51 -11.48 31.02
C TYR A 703 9.79 -12.87 31.61
N ASP A 704 9.24 -13.16 32.80
CA ASP A 704 9.46 -14.44 33.49
C ASP A 704 8.90 -15.62 32.70
N ASP A 705 7.73 -15.47 32.08
CA ASP A 705 7.15 -16.51 31.24
C ASP A 705 7.98 -16.76 29.98
N LEU A 706 8.45 -15.70 29.32
CA LEU A 706 9.28 -15.79 28.13
C LEU A 706 10.67 -16.34 28.46
N ALA A 707 11.24 -15.98 29.61
CA ALA A 707 12.52 -16.49 30.10
C ALA A 707 12.39 -17.98 30.45
N GLY A 708 11.31 -18.38 31.13
CA GLY A 708 11.00 -19.78 31.42
C GLY A 708 10.80 -20.61 30.14
N CYS A 709 10.05 -20.07 29.17
CA CYS A 709 9.87 -20.70 27.86
C CYS A 709 11.21 -20.81 27.11
N ALA A 710 12.03 -19.76 27.09
CA ALA A 710 13.34 -19.79 26.43
C ALA A 710 14.28 -20.81 27.08
N ALA A 711 14.33 -20.88 28.41
CA ALA A 711 15.12 -21.86 29.15
C ALA A 711 14.65 -23.29 28.88
N TRP A 712 13.33 -23.52 28.85
CA TRP A 712 12.76 -24.82 28.49
C TRP A 712 13.08 -25.23 27.04
N MET A 713 13.17 -24.26 26.12
CA MET A 713 13.63 -24.46 24.74
C MET A 713 15.15 -24.67 24.62
N GLY A 714 15.90 -24.64 25.72
CA GLY A 714 17.36 -24.78 25.73
C GLY A 714 18.12 -23.51 25.36
N GLY A 715 17.48 -22.33 25.47
CA GLY A 715 18.08 -21.03 25.20
C GLY A 715 17.86 -20.02 26.33
N ARG A 716 18.05 -18.74 26.02
CA ARG A 716 17.75 -17.61 26.92
C ARG A 716 17.32 -16.39 26.11
N ILE A 717 16.75 -15.40 26.79
CA ILE A 717 16.49 -14.09 26.19
C ILE A 717 17.85 -13.41 25.93
N PRO A 718 18.09 -12.85 24.71
CA PRO A 718 19.32 -12.13 24.42
C PRO A 718 19.40 -10.85 25.27
N THR A 719 20.62 -10.41 25.59
CA THR A 719 20.82 -9.08 26.21
C THR A 719 20.50 -7.97 25.20
N MET A 720 20.39 -6.73 25.66
CA MET A 720 20.17 -5.57 24.79
C MET A 720 21.31 -5.42 23.76
N GLU A 721 22.56 -5.63 24.18
CA GLU A 721 23.75 -5.60 23.33
C GLU A 721 23.70 -6.70 22.25
N GLU A 722 23.31 -7.93 22.63
CA GLU A 722 23.13 -9.05 21.71
C GLU A 722 21.99 -8.81 20.72
N ALA A 723 20.87 -8.26 21.18
CA ALA A 723 19.77 -7.87 20.31
C ALA A 723 20.22 -6.82 19.28
N LYS A 724 20.98 -5.80 19.71
CA LYS A 724 21.57 -4.80 18.80
C LYS A 724 22.54 -5.45 17.80
N SER A 725 23.35 -6.41 18.25
CA SER A 725 24.26 -7.19 17.40
C SER A 725 23.50 -7.96 16.31
N ILE A 726 22.38 -8.60 16.63
CA ILE A 726 21.51 -9.26 15.64
C ILE A 726 21.05 -8.26 14.56
N TYR A 727 20.52 -7.10 14.97
CA TYR A 727 20.03 -6.09 14.01
C TYR A 727 21.14 -5.55 13.12
N THR A 728 22.28 -5.17 13.69
CA THR A 728 23.43 -4.69 12.92
C THR A 728 23.97 -5.77 11.96
N PHE A 729 23.96 -7.04 12.36
CA PHE A 729 24.35 -8.14 11.48
C PHE A 729 23.36 -8.31 10.32
N ALA A 730 22.07 -8.24 10.59
CA ALA A 730 21.02 -8.35 9.58
C ALA A 730 21.08 -7.20 8.56
N GLU A 731 21.35 -5.97 9.00
CA GLU A 731 21.54 -4.81 8.12
C GLU A 731 22.75 -4.99 7.20
N LYS A 732 23.91 -5.39 7.74
CA LYS A 732 25.10 -5.69 6.94
C LYS A 732 24.85 -6.78 5.90
N GLN A 733 24.09 -7.82 6.25
CA GLN A 733 23.74 -8.87 5.28
C GLN A 733 22.87 -8.32 4.14
N LYS A 734 21.90 -7.45 4.45
CA LYS A 734 21.06 -6.81 3.42
C LYS A 734 21.93 -5.98 2.47
N GLU A 735 22.81 -5.13 3.00
CA GLU A 735 23.73 -4.32 2.19
C GLU A 735 24.67 -5.19 1.33
N ALA A 736 25.27 -6.23 1.92
CA ALA A 736 26.14 -7.15 1.21
C ALA A 736 25.40 -7.91 0.09
N SER A 737 24.14 -8.29 0.32
CA SER A 737 23.31 -8.94 -0.71
C SER A 737 23.00 -7.99 -1.88
N MET A 738 22.82 -6.69 -1.61
CA MET A 738 22.65 -5.68 -2.65
C MET A 738 23.95 -5.44 -3.43
N HIS A 739 25.10 -5.38 -2.75
CA HIS A 739 26.41 -5.20 -3.38
C HIS A 739 26.89 -6.42 -4.18
N SER A 740 26.67 -7.64 -3.69
CA SER A 740 26.95 -8.91 -4.39
C SER A 740 26.17 -9.03 -5.70
N LYS A 741 24.91 -8.60 -5.70
CA LYS A 741 24.07 -8.56 -6.91
C LYS A 741 24.52 -7.47 -7.90
N LEU A 742 25.11 -6.38 -7.43
CA LEU A 742 25.77 -5.37 -8.27
C LEU A 742 27.10 -5.86 -8.85
N SER A 743 27.90 -6.64 -8.10
CA SER A 743 29.20 -7.17 -8.57
C SER A 743 29.09 -8.36 -9.52
N ASN A 744 27.93 -9.04 -9.58
CA ASN A 744 27.62 -10.02 -10.63
C ASN A 744 27.35 -9.38 -12.01
N ARG A 745 27.48 -8.05 -12.13
CA ARG A 745 27.69 -7.41 -13.43
C ARG A 745 29.15 -7.59 -13.82
N VAL A 746 29.36 -8.42 -14.85
CA VAL A 746 30.63 -8.63 -15.55
C VAL A 746 31.37 -7.29 -15.65
N PRO A 747 32.64 -7.20 -15.19
CA PRO A 747 33.42 -5.98 -15.36
C PRO A 747 33.45 -5.64 -16.85
N ALA A 748 33.28 -4.37 -17.19
CA ALA A 748 33.71 -3.88 -18.50
C ALA A 748 35.22 -4.08 -18.59
N VAL A 749 35.64 -5.26 -19.05
CA VAL A 749 37.03 -5.53 -19.38
C VAL A 749 37.28 -4.81 -20.70
N ASN A 750 38.03 -3.71 -20.60
CA ASN A 750 38.74 -3.14 -21.72
C ASN A 750 39.60 -4.23 -22.38
N ALA A 751 39.33 -4.52 -23.64
CA ALA A 751 40.31 -4.93 -24.64
C ALA A 751 39.80 -4.50 -26.02
#